data_AF-A0A496C2I3-F1
#
_entry.id   AF-A0A496C2I3-F1
#
_cell.length_a   1.000
_cell.length_b   1.000
_cell.length_c   1.000
_cell.angle_alpha   90.00
_cell.angle_beta   90.00
_cell.angle_gamma   90.00
#
_symmetry.space_group_name_H-M   'P 1'
#
loop_
_entity.id
_entity.type
_entity.pdbx_description
1 polymer ?
#
loop_
_entity_poly.entity_id
_entity_poly.type
_entity_poly.pdbx_seq_one_letter_code
_entity_poly.pdbx_strand_id
1 'polypeptide(L)'
;MKLMVFMLFLSVGLLRATGTYGQITSLTLEARNETVQQVLDKIEAQSEFSFFYNNKQVNVDRLVSINTKNQNVFSILNKLFDGTDVTYKVLDKSIILSIKENEGNSFPKTDKKVSGIVLDEKGEPVIGANVMVKGTTNGTVTDMDGKFSLQIPEGTELEVSYIGFLTQMVKVTGDKVSVVIKEDTQKLDEVVVVGYGTMKKSDLTGSISVTKSDDLLKNQPFSALDGLKGKASGVNVFSNSGQPGGGMRVVIRGVGSINSSSDPLYVVDGVVMENFKYLNPNDIESMEVLKDASSAAIYGSRGANGVILVTTKRGRKDKGAVISYDGSLSVGTMSRYMDLLNSEEWMQAFETSMENANKWYGANVSTNRADYFKDPRLFDSNGNPLYDTDWQREATRTTWSHNHQLSIQYGGNKTSTGAFLNYTDQQGLLLNNYMKRLNAKITFDAEPTTWLSTSVNLLVNHSWGNTTKEDGGNKQPRRTMIEMMPWMPMQFEDGTWSSSTTISDNIRIENISNPVYALNSTKQMRYRTQVFGNASLTFHLLPGLDLKTQIGIDSHNNRNRDFLPPDLRGSDGFPLGQVNLVNSESLYWQEETFVTYQNTINKHRLNLMGGLSWQERIYRTSTSTSKGFSNNFYGFENIGVGTIPGIPTSNYDAWSMNSYFLRAGYTYDDRYTVTATTRVDGSSRFGGNNKYGFFPSAGIGWIVSNESFMKNVKFIDLLKLHSSFGVTGNTDIGSYSSLALVDSYNTLINGSLVSASQINRLANPDLQWEKTNQFDVGINLNLFNSRLNFDVSYYNKYTYDLLLDRPLPYTTGFKSVIDNIGSVRNTGLDVMINTVNVQTSDFRWTTSINMNYNKNKICSLGETDADIFPGPMFVNTSSTILRVGESLGSFWGYKRLGVWTENEALEAQKVGQHVGEVKRSNEMEIIGKGLPDLTGSIINTFTYKNFDLTVDLQFVTGVDVFQHFKHSTEDRFGLANGLSSILYDAWSPLNTNTFVPAIRYAPSFGQNSHADSGWVCDGSYLRGNLIQLGYVFDSSLTKKMGVGSFRVFAGVSNFFLLTSKDFAGYDPESTSYDGNKWGQNISFFEYPKPRTYTVGLNVSF
;
A
#
# COMPACT_ATOMS: atom_id res chain seq x y z
N MET A 1 -5.81 -14.63 25.08
CA MET A 1 -7.03 -15.02 25.83
C MET A 1 -7.47 -14.00 26.88
N LYS A 2 -6.64 -13.56 27.83
CA LYS A 2 -7.08 -12.64 28.92
C LYS A 2 -7.58 -11.26 28.44
N LEU A 3 -7.01 -10.72 27.35
CA LEU A 3 -7.48 -9.46 26.76
C LEU A 3 -8.83 -9.60 26.03
N MET A 4 -9.11 -10.78 25.47
CA MET A 4 -10.35 -11.10 24.77
C MET A 4 -11.51 -11.25 25.76
N VAL A 5 -11.25 -11.86 26.93
CA VAL A 5 -12.20 -11.91 28.05
C VAL A 5 -12.41 -10.52 28.65
N PHE A 6 -11.36 -9.70 28.78
CA PHE A 6 -11.48 -8.32 29.26
C PHE A 6 -12.26 -7.42 28.28
N MET A 7 -12.07 -7.56 26.97
CA MET A 7 -12.89 -6.88 25.95
C MET A 7 -14.31 -7.42 25.90
N LEU A 8 -14.54 -8.72 26.13
CA LEU A 8 -15.89 -9.26 26.29
C LEU A 8 -16.59 -8.62 27.49
N PHE A 9 -15.89 -8.49 28.62
CA PHE A 9 -16.40 -7.82 29.82
C PHE A 9 -16.62 -6.30 29.60
N LEU A 10 -15.79 -5.63 28.81
CA LEU A 10 -16.01 -4.22 28.43
C LEU A 10 -17.19 -4.04 27.46
N SER A 11 -17.39 -4.98 26.53
CA SER A 11 -18.55 -4.97 25.63
C SER A 11 -19.87 -5.25 26.37
N VAL A 12 -19.83 -6.03 27.45
CA VAL A 12 -20.98 -6.22 28.35
C VAL A 12 -21.17 -4.99 29.27
N GLY A 13 -20.09 -4.29 29.63
CA GLY A 13 -20.14 -3.07 30.46
C GLY A 13 -20.65 -1.80 29.75
N LEU A 14 -20.57 -1.75 28.41
CA LEU A 14 -21.08 -0.65 27.58
C LEU A 14 -22.49 -0.89 27.04
N LEU A 15 -23.04 -2.09 27.21
CA LEU A 15 -24.46 -2.37 27.08
C LEU A 15 -25.16 -2.03 28.40
N ARG A 16 -25.30 -0.74 28.70
CA ARG A 16 -26.43 -0.33 29.53
C ARG A 16 -27.69 -0.53 28.69
N ALA A 17 -28.28 -1.72 28.81
CA ALA A 17 -29.68 -1.91 28.53
C ALA A 17 -30.44 -0.84 29.31
N THR A 18 -31.07 0.10 28.61
CA THR A 18 -32.14 0.91 29.19
C THR A 18 -33.19 -0.08 29.66
N GLY A 19 -33.26 -0.31 30.97
CA GLY A 19 -34.27 -1.19 31.55
C GLY A 19 -35.64 -0.73 31.07
N THR A 20 -36.41 -1.65 30.51
CA THR A 20 -37.83 -1.43 30.19
C THR A 20 -38.55 -1.03 31.49
N TYR A 21 -38.89 0.26 31.61
CA TYR A 21 -39.45 0.91 32.81
C TYR A 21 -40.74 0.26 33.36
N GLY A 22 -41.40 -0.56 32.55
CA GLY A 22 -42.65 -1.23 32.90
C GLY A 22 -42.61 -2.38 33.91
N GLN A 23 -41.44 -2.87 34.31
CA GLN A 23 -41.32 -4.00 35.23
C GLN A 23 -40.91 -3.65 36.67
N ILE A 24 -40.55 -2.38 36.94
CA ILE A 24 -39.91 -2.00 38.22
C ILE A 24 -40.87 -1.27 39.18
N THR A 25 -41.83 -0.49 38.67
CA THR A 25 -42.76 0.28 39.51
C THR A 25 -44.02 -0.52 39.84
N SER A 26 -44.10 -1.01 41.08
CA SER A 26 -45.27 -1.70 41.64
C SER A 26 -46.10 -0.76 42.53
N LEU A 27 -47.40 -0.72 42.28
CA LEU A 27 -48.33 0.19 42.94
C LEU A 27 -49.32 -0.58 43.82
N THR A 28 -49.74 0.05 44.92
CA THR A 28 -50.91 -0.35 45.70
C THR A 28 -51.97 0.73 45.55
N LEU A 29 -53.12 0.38 44.99
CA LEU A 29 -54.17 1.32 44.62
C LEU A 29 -55.51 0.80 45.11
N GLU A 30 -56.20 1.61 45.91
CA GLU A 30 -57.58 1.39 46.34
C GLU A 30 -58.44 2.54 45.81
N ALA A 31 -59.43 2.19 45.00
CA ALA A 31 -60.44 3.09 44.47
C ALA A 31 -61.80 2.38 44.57
N ARG A 32 -62.80 3.05 45.14
CA ARG A 32 -64.17 2.54 45.29
C ARG A 32 -65.13 3.57 44.72
N ASN A 33 -65.83 3.22 43.63
CA ASN A 33 -66.70 4.14 42.88
C ASN A 33 -66.00 5.47 42.52
N GLU A 34 -64.79 5.38 41.97
CA GLU A 34 -64.07 6.54 41.45
C GLU A 34 -64.09 6.53 39.92
N THR A 35 -63.97 7.68 39.28
CA THR A 35 -63.89 7.73 37.81
C THR A 35 -62.57 7.13 37.33
N VAL A 36 -62.55 6.57 36.12
CA VAL A 36 -61.32 6.10 35.48
C VAL A 36 -60.26 7.21 35.45
N GLN A 37 -60.66 8.47 35.23
CA GLN A 37 -59.75 9.62 35.31
C GLN A 37 -59.07 9.73 36.69
N GLN A 38 -59.85 9.65 37.78
CA GLN A 38 -59.31 9.69 39.15
C GLN A 38 -58.33 8.54 39.43
N VAL A 39 -58.60 7.36 38.87
CA VAL A 39 -57.69 6.22 38.98
C VAL A 39 -56.40 6.43 38.18
N LEU A 40 -56.48 7.00 36.96
CA LEU A 40 -55.31 7.34 36.15
C LEU A 40 -54.45 8.41 36.85
N ASP A 41 -55.06 9.46 37.39
CA ASP A 41 -54.36 10.52 38.13
C ASP A 41 -53.63 9.95 39.37
N LYS A 42 -54.24 8.98 40.07
CA LYS A 42 -53.60 8.26 41.19
C LYS A 42 -52.40 7.41 40.74
N ILE A 43 -52.43 6.88 39.51
CA ILE A 43 -51.29 6.15 38.92
C ILE A 43 -50.18 7.13 38.54
N GLU A 44 -50.50 8.26 37.92
CA GLU A 44 -49.50 9.31 37.61
C GLU A 44 -48.85 9.88 38.87
N ALA A 45 -49.61 10.06 39.95
CA ALA A 45 -49.07 10.57 41.21
C ALA A 45 -48.09 9.61 41.90
N GLN A 46 -48.17 8.31 41.60
CA GLN A 46 -47.37 7.25 42.24
C GLN A 46 -46.38 6.56 41.29
N SER A 47 -46.35 6.94 40.01
CA SER A 47 -45.46 6.37 39.00
C SER A 47 -44.86 7.45 38.10
N GLU A 48 -43.86 7.08 37.32
CA GLU A 48 -43.19 7.94 36.37
C GLU A 48 -43.97 8.14 35.04
N PHE A 49 -45.15 7.55 34.91
CA PHE A 49 -45.94 7.58 33.68
C PHE A 49 -46.92 8.76 33.62
N SER A 50 -47.14 9.29 32.42
CA SER A 50 -48.20 10.26 32.11
C SER A 50 -49.13 9.71 31.03
N PHE A 51 -50.43 9.92 31.18
CA PHE A 51 -51.48 9.41 30.30
C PHE A 51 -51.95 10.48 29.32
N PHE A 52 -52.02 10.10 28.04
CA PHE A 52 -52.58 10.93 26.98
C PHE A 52 -53.75 10.19 26.35
N TYR A 53 -54.91 10.82 26.26
CA TYR A 53 -56.09 10.23 25.66
C TYR A 53 -57.04 11.31 25.13
N ASN A 54 -57.93 10.90 24.23
CA ASN A 54 -58.99 11.76 23.74
C ASN A 54 -60.29 11.45 24.50
N ASN A 55 -60.81 12.41 25.28
CA ASN A 55 -62.01 12.24 26.10
C ASN A 55 -63.28 11.93 25.28
N LYS A 56 -63.26 12.14 23.96
CA LYS A 56 -64.34 11.71 23.05
C LYS A 56 -64.29 10.22 22.69
N GLN A 57 -63.14 9.57 22.86
CA GLN A 57 -62.90 8.17 22.48
C GLN A 57 -62.76 7.27 23.70
N VAL A 58 -62.08 7.73 24.76
CA VAL A 58 -61.91 6.98 26.00
C VAL A 58 -62.84 7.56 27.07
N ASN A 59 -63.84 6.79 27.49
CA ASN A 59 -64.76 7.21 28.55
C ASN A 59 -64.08 7.13 29.92
N VAL A 60 -63.49 8.25 30.34
CA VAL A 60 -62.79 8.36 31.62
C VAL A 60 -63.69 8.73 32.81
N ASP A 61 -64.96 9.09 32.56
CA ASP A 61 -65.95 9.39 33.59
C ASP A 61 -66.63 8.13 34.16
N ARG A 62 -66.36 6.95 33.56
CA ARG A 62 -66.87 5.66 34.03
C ARG A 62 -66.41 5.39 35.46
N LEU A 63 -67.35 5.10 36.35
CA LEU A 63 -67.06 4.69 37.72
C LEU A 63 -66.51 3.26 37.76
N VAL A 64 -65.41 3.09 38.48
CA VAL A 64 -64.71 1.82 38.66
C VAL A 64 -64.37 1.62 40.14
N SER A 65 -64.31 0.37 40.56
CA SER A 65 -63.77 -0.01 41.86
C SER A 65 -62.62 -0.99 41.64
N ILE A 66 -61.40 -0.57 41.94
CA ILE A 66 -60.19 -1.38 41.78
C ILE A 66 -59.40 -1.39 43.09
N ASN A 67 -59.05 -2.59 43.53
CA ASN A 67 -58.18 -2.80 44.67
C ASN A 67 -57.02 -3.72 44.24
N THR A 68 -55.82 -3.16 44.19
CA THR A 68 -54.60 -3.87 43.80
C THR A 68 -53.50 -3.59 44.80
N LYS A 69 -52.78 -4.63 45.22
CA LYS A 69 -51.62 -4.50 46.10
C LYS A 69 -50.37 -4.96 45.35
N ASN A 70 -49.36 -4.09 45.32
CA ASN A 70 -48.05 -4.35 44.73
C ASN A 70 -48.09 -4.89 43.27
N GLN A 71 -48.91 -4.29 42.40
CA GLN A 71 -49.03 -4.68 40.99
C GLN A 71 -48.37 -3.66 40.06
N ASN A 72 -47.78 -4.12 38.94
CA ASN A 72 -47.22 -3.18 37.95
C ASN A 72 -48.33 -2.39 37.25
N VAL A 73 -47.97 -1.20 36.75
CA VAL A 73 -48.91 -0.25 36.12
C VAL A 73 -49.72 -0.89 34.99
N PHE A 74 -49.09 -1.71 34.14
CA PHE A 74 -49.78 -2.39 33.04
C PHE A 74 -50.81 -3.42 33.50
N SER A 75 -50.57 -4.13 34.61
CA SER A 75 -51.56 -5.05 35.18
C SER A 75 -52.76 -4.30 35.73
N ILE A 76 -52.52 -3.12 36.31
CA ILE A 76 -53.58 -2.24 36.80
C ILE A 76 -54.40 -1.69 35.63
N LEU A 77 -53.75 -1.24 34.55
CA LEU A 77 -54.42 -0.77 33.34
C LEU A 77 -55.24 -1.87 32.65
N ASN A 78 -54.70 -3.09 32.55
CA ASN A 78 -55.43 -4.23 31.99
C ASN A 78 -56.70 -4.52 32.79
N LYS A 79 -56.66 -4.44 34.13
CA LYS A 79 -57.87 -4.58 34.98
C LYS A 79 -58.80 -3.39 34.87
N LEU A 80 -58.25 -2.17 34.79
CA LEU A 80 -59.01 -0.94 34.69
C LEU A 80 -59.85 -0.92 33.42
N PHE A 81 -59.31 -1.40 32.30
CA PHE A 81 -59.95 -1.41 30.99
C PHE A 81 -60.49 -2.78 30.58
N ASP A 82 -60.52 -3.75 31.49
CA ASP A 82 -61.10 -5.07 31.22
C ASP A 82 -62.57 -4.94 30.82
N GLY A 83 -62.96 -5.65 29.76
CA GLY A 83 -64.30 -5.54 29.15
C GLY A 83 -64.60 -4.22 28.41
N THR A 84 -63.58 -3.41 28.07
CA THR A 84 -63.73 -2.22 27.19
C THR A 84 -62.91 -2.34 25.92
N ASP A 85 -63.25 -1.53 24.92
CA ASP A 85 -62.46 -1.43 23.67
C ASP A 85 -61.20 -0.57 23.83
N VAL A 86 -60.86 -0.10 25.03
CA VAL A 86 -59.70 0.76 25.25
C VAL A 86 -58.42 -0.07 25.32
N THR A 87 -57.44 0.28 24.48
CA THR A 87 -56.07 -0.25 24.49
C THR A 87 -55.07 0.88 24.81
N TYR A 88 -53.80 0.52 25.03
CA TYR A 88 -52.76 1.50 25.31
C TYR A 88 -51.45 1.20 24.59
N LYS A 89 -50.74 2.25 24.22
CA LYS A 89 -49.38 2.19 23.67
C LYS A 89 -48.43 2.96 24.57
N VAL A 90 -47.32 2.33 24.93
CA VAL A 90 -46.29 2.92 25.78
C VAL A 90 -45.21 3.52 24.88
N LEU A 91 -44.97 4.82 25.03
CA LEU A 91 -43.88 5.57 24.39
C LEU A 91 -43.04 6.20 25.49
N ASP A 92 -41.96 5.50 25.88
CA ASP A 92 -41.11 5.88 27.01
C ASP A 92 -41.92 6.05 28.32
N LYS A 93 -42.02 7.26 28.87
CA LYS A 93 -42.84 7.59 30.07
C LYS A 93 -44.27 8.03 29.76
N SER A 94 -44.67 8.05 28.49
CA SER A 94 -46.03 8.44 28.09
C SER A 94 -46.85 7.22 27.69
N ILE A 95 -48.03 7.05 28.28
CA ILE A 95 -48.99 6.01 27.94
C ILE A 95 -50.16 6.64 27.19
N ILE A 96 -50.31 6.29 25.92
CA ILE A 96 -51.43 6.78 25.10
C ILE A 96 -52.56 5.77 25.18
N LEU A 97 -53.74 6.19 25.68
CA LEU A 97 -54.95 5.37 25.65
C LEU A 97 -55.77 5.70 24.40
N SER A 98 -56.19 4.68 23.67
CA SER A 98 -57.03 4.81 22.48
C SER A 98 -58.05 3.68 22.44
N ILE A 99 -59.17 3.88 21.75
CA ILE A 99 -60.02 2.75 21.39
C ILE A 99 -59.28 1.88 20.38
N LYS A 100 -59.45 0.57 20.50
CA LYS A 100 -59.07 -0.39 19.48
C LYS A 100 -59.83 0.02 18.23
N GLU A 101 -59.12 0.54 17.24
CA GLU A 101 -59.72 0.71 15.92
C GLU A 101 -60.20 -0.69 15.51
N ASN A 102 -61.52 -0.86 15.37
CA ASN A 102 -62.04 -1.93 14.56
C ASN A 102 -61.30 -1.80 13.25
N GLU A 103 -60.49 -2.80 12.90
CA GLU A 103 -59.97 -2.98 11.56
C GLU A 103 -61.18 -2.90 10.62
N GLY A 104 -61.40 -1.69 10.11
CA GLY A 104 -62.47 -1.41 9.19
C GLY A 104 -62.13 -2.20 7.96
N ASN A 105 -62.77 -3.35 7.80
CA ASN A 105 -62.76 -4.22 6.62
C ASN A 105 -61.53 -3.98 5.74
N SER A 106 -60.35 -4.38 6.24
CA SER A 106 -59.36 -4.90 5.31
C SER A 106 -60.03 -6.12 4.71
N PHE A 107 -60.56 -5.95 3.49
CA PHE A 107 -60.80 -7.07 2.60
C PHE A 107 -59.64 -8.05 2.79
N PRO A 108 -59.86 -9.37 2.89
CA PRO A 108 -58.76 -10.27 2.64
C PRO A 108 -58.28 -9.92 1.24
N LYS A 109 -57.19 -9.13 1.13
CA LYS A 109 -56.41 -9.08 -0.09
C LYS A 109 -55.88 -10.49 -0.15
N THR A 110 -56.60 -11.28 -0.91
CA THR A 110 -56.33 -12.68 -1.12
C THR A 110 -54.92 -12.67 -1.65
N ASP A 111 -54.01 -13.17 -0.81
CA ASP A 111 -52.61 -13.25 -1.09
C ASP A 111 -52.48 -14.08 -2.37
N LYS A 112 -52.32 -13.40 -3.50
CA LYS A 112 -52.47 -14.03 -4.80
C LYS A 112 -51.13 -14.67 -5.12
N LYS A 113 -51.16 -15.96 -5.43
CA LYS A 113 -49.97 -16.66 -5.93
C LYS A 113 -49.68 -16.12 -7.33
N VAL A 114 -48.74 -15.20 -7.40
CA VAL A 114 -48.23 -14.66 -8.65
C VAL A 114 -47.09 -15.56 -9.11
N SER A 115 -47.23 -16.08 -10.31
CA SER A 115 -46.18 -16.85 -10.98
C SER A 115 -45.60 -16.00 -12.11
N GLY A 116 -44.33 -16.14 -12.41
CA GLY A 116 -43.71 -15.32 -13.44
C GLY A 116 -42.47 -15.95 -14.01
N ILE A 117 -41.92 -15.31 -15.03
CA ILE A 117 -40.64 -15.67 -15.65
C ILE A 117 -39.78 -14.43 -15.80
N VAL A 118 -38.52 -14.52 -15.41
CA VAL A 118 -37.52 -13.49 -15.66
C VAL A 118 -36.71 -13.90 -16.88
N LEU A 119 -36.67 -13.02 -17.88
CA LEU A 119 -35.95 -13.20 -19.14
C LEU A 119 -34.91 -12.10 -19.29
N ASP A 120 -33.87 -12.33 -20.08
CA ASP A 120 -32.95 -11.28 -20.55
C ASP A 120 -33.49 -10.60 -21.82
N GLU A 121 -32.79 -9.58 -22.34
CA GLU A 121 -33.18 -8.88 -23.58
C GLU A 121 -33.19 -9.77 -24.83
N LYS A 122 -32.55 -10.95 -24.78
CA LYS A 122 -32.52 -11.93 -25.88
C LYS A 122 -33.65 -12.96 -25.76
N GLY A 123 -34.45 -12.89 -24.69
CA GLY A 123 -35.53 -13.80 -24.40
C GLY A 123 -35.07 -15.11 -23.74
N GLU A 124 -33.83 -15.18 -23.25
CA GLU A 124 -33.34 -16.34 -22.51
C GLU A 124 -33.74 -16.26 -21.02
N PRO A 125 -34.07 -17.39 -20.36
CA PRO A 125 -34.43 -17.39 -18.96
C PRO A 125 -33.26 -17.01 -18.04
N VAL A 126 -33.51 -16.08 -17.11
CA VAL A 126 -32.53 -15.68 -16.11
C VAL A 126 -32.71 -16.52 -14.85
N ILE A 127 -31.76 -17.43 -14.65
CA ILE A 127 -31.73 -18.37 -13.53
C ILE A 127 -31.10 -17.71 -12.30
N GLY A 128 -31.77 -17.73 -11.14
CA GLY A 128 -31.23 -17.18 -9.90
C GLY A 128 -31.49 -15.68 -9.68
N ALA A 129 -32.36 -15.05 -10.46
CA ALA A 129 -32.80 -13.66 -10.25
C ALA A 129 -33.59 -13.53 -8.95
N ASN A 130 -33.24 -12.54 -8.14
CA ASN A 130 -33.91 -12.24 -6.89
C ASN A 130 -35.15 -11.37 -7.17
N VAL A 131 -36.35 -11.89 -6.86
CA VAL A 131 -37.65 -11.24 -7.11
C VAL A 131 -38.29 -10.92 -5.76
N MET A 132 -38.37 -9.64 -5.40
CA MET A 132 -38.80 -9.20 -4.07
C MET A 132 -39.96 -8.20 -4.14
N VAL A 133 -40.86 -8.21 -3.16
CA VAL A 133 -41.84 -7.13 -2.99
C VAL A 133 -41.14 -5.89 -2.46
N LYS A 134 -41.21 -4.80 -3.22
CA LYS A 134 -40.57 -3.52 -2.91
C LYS A 134 -40.85 -3.06 -1.48
N GLY A 135 -39.78 -2.75 -0.73
CA GLY A 135 -39.87 -2.23 0.63
C GLY A 135 -40.18 -3.28 1.71
N THR A 136 -40.17 -4.57 1.36
CA THR A 136 -40.38 -5.69 2.29
C THR A 136 -39.29 -6.74 2.13
N THR A 137 -39.28 -7.75 2.99
CA THR A 137 -38.41 -8.93 2.88
C THR A 137 -39.08 -10.11 2.17
N ASN A 138 -40.33 -9.95 1.70
CA ASN A 138 -41.08 -11.01 1.02
C ASN A 138 -40.59 -11.14 -0.43
N GLY A 139 -39.83 -12.19 -0.73
CA GLY A 139 -39.23 -12.41 -2.04
C GLY A 139 -38.88 -13.88 -2.31
N THR A 140 -38.57 -14.19 -3.56
CA THR A 140 -38.22 -15.52 -4.05
C THR A 140 -37.10 -15.41 -5.10
N VAL A 141 -36.57 -16.54 -5.55
CA VAL A 141 -35.52 -16.60 -6.57
C VAL A 141 -36.05 -17.39 -7.77
N THR A 142 -35.64 -17.04 -8.99
CA THR A 142 -36.05 -17.78 -10.19
C THR A 142 -35.37 -19.14 -10.30
N ASP A 143 -36.11 -20.13 -10.81
CA ASP A 143 -35.64 -21.49 -11.08
C ASP A 143 -34.84 -21.62 -12.39
N MET A 144 -34.53 -22.86 -12.80
CA MET A 144 -33.74 -23.17 -14.00
C MET A 144 -34.42 -22.78 -15.32
N ASP A 145 -35.74 -22.58 -15.31
CA ASP A 145 -36.50 -22.08 -16.47
C ASP A 145 -36.77 -20.56 -16.33
N GLY A 146 -36.08 -19.88 -15.40
CA GLY A 146 -36.28 -18.47 -15.08
C GLY A 146 -37.61 -18.19 -14.37
N LYS A 147 -38.35 -19.20 -13.93
CA LYS A 147 -39.68 -19.02 -13.34
C LYS A 147 -39.60 -18.72 -11.86
N PHE A 148 -40.51 -17.89 -11.37
CA PHE A 148 -40.68 -17.63 -9.95
C PHE A 148 -42.13 -17.77 -9.54
N SER A 149 -42.37 -18.00 -8.25
CA SER A 149 -43.71 -17.91 -7.65
C SER A 149 -43.61 -17.22 -6.30
N LEU A 150 -44.43 -16.19 -6.11
CA LEU A 150 -44.46 -15.39 -4.90
C LEU A 150 -45.91 -15.11 -4.51
N GLN A 151 -46.19 -15.08 -3.21
CA GLN A 151 -47.51 -14.75 -2.71
C GLN A 151 -47.50 -13.29 -2.26
N ILE A 152 -48.28 -12.46 -2.96
CA ILE A 152 -48.22 -11.00 -2.80
C ILE A 152 -49.60 -10.36 -2.80
N PRO A 153 -49.77 -9.21 -2.12
CA PRO A 153 -51.00 -8.41 -2.20
C PRO A 153 -51.22 -7.84 -3.62
N GLU A 154 -52.47 -7.65 -4.01
CA GLU A 154 -52.82 -7.08 -5.32
C GLU A 154 -52.34 -5.61 -5.47
N GLY A 155 -51.72 -5.27 -6.61
CA GLY A 155 -51.21 -3.92 -6.92
C GLY A 155 -49.78 -3.62 -6.43
N THR A 156 -49.04 -4.65 -6.02
CA THR A 156 -47.68 -4.54 -5.47
C THR A 156 -46.62 -4.42 -6.59
N GLU A 157 -45.54 -3.68 -6.33
CA GLU A 157 -44.35 -3.64 -7.21
C GLU A 157 -43.33 -4.69 -6.79
N LEU A 158 -42.83 -5.45 -7.77
CA LEU A 158 -41.70 -6.36 -7.63
C LEU A 158 -40.41 -5.64 -8.01
N GLU A 159 -39.38 -5.84 -7.20
CA GLU A 159 -38.00 -5.49 -7.46
C GLU A 159 -37.26 -6.76 -7.87
N VAL A 160 -36.82 -6.80 -9.14
CA VAL A 160 -36.05 -7.93 -9.69
C VAL A 160 -34.61 -7.50 -9.86
N SER A 161 -33.70 -8.17 -9.15
CA SER A 161 -32.27 -7.90 -9.20
C SER A 161 -31.49 -9.17 -9.52
N TYR A 162 -30.44 -9.04 -10.32
CA TYR A 162 -29.54 -10.13 -10.65
C TYR A 162 -28.15 -9.57 -10.94
N ILE A 163 -27.11 -10.30 -10.55
CA ILE A 163 -25.73 -9.82 -10.68
C ILE A 163 -25.38 -9.67 -12.18
N GLY A 164 -24.95 -8.47 -12.58
CA GLY A 164 -24.66 -8.13 -13.98
C GLY A 164 -25.85 -7.59 -14.77
N PHE A 165 -26.99 -7.33 -14.13
CA PHE A 165 -28.21 -6.78 -14.72
C PHE A 165 -28.70 -5.57 -13.91
N LEU A 166 -29.34 -4.61 -14.58
CA LEU A 166 -30.00 -3.48 -13.94
C LEU A 166 -31.21 -3.97 -13.13
N THR A 167 -31.32 -3.53 -11.88
CA THR A 167 -32.51 -3.78 -11.05
C THR A 167 -33.76 -3.24 -11.74
N GLN A 168 -34.74 -4.09 -11.99
CA GLN A 168 -36.01 -3.72 -12.64
C GLN A 168 -37.15 -3.68 -11.63
N MET A 169 -37.92 -2.60 -11.70
CA MET A 169 -39.14 -2.43 -10.91
C MET A 169 -40.35 -2.73 -11.79
N VAL A 170 -41.13 -3.75 -11.42
CA VAL A 170 -42.28 -4.20 -12.21
C VAL A 170 -43.55 -4.18 -11.36
N LYS A 171 -44.52 -3.39 -11.78
CA LYS A 171 -45.84 -3.35 -11.16
C LYS A 171 -46.63 -4.60 -11.55
N VAL A 172 -47.15 -5.33 -10.57
CA VAL A 172 -47.90 -6.57 -10.83
C VAL A 172 -49.36 -6.24 -11.14
N THR A 173 -49.78 -6.53 -12.37
CA THR A 173 -51.14 -6.28 -12.88
C THR A 173 -51.94 -7.57 -13.17
N GLY A 174 -51.38 -8.76 -12.89
CA GLY A 174 -52.02 -10.06 -13.13
C GLY A 174 -51.26 -11.26 -12.54
N ASP A 175 -51.71 -12.49 -12.84
CA ASP A 175 -51.27 -13.75 -12.18
C ASP A 175 -50.03 -14.38 -12.78
N LYS A 176 -49.71 -13.93 -14.00
CA LYS A 176 -48.52 -14.26 -14.76
C LYS A 176 -47.77 -12.98 -15.08
N VAL A 177 -46.55 -12.87 -14.57
CA VAL A 177 -45.69 -11.70 -14.79
C VAL A 177 -44.45 -12.12 -15.56
N SER A 178 -44.20 -11.49 -16.70
CA SER A 178 -42.92 -11.63 -17.42
C SER A 178 -42.08 -10.39 -17.17
N VAL A 179 -40.87 -10.57 -16.65
CA VAL A 179 -39.94 -9.48 -16.37
C VAL A 179 -38.74 -9.65 -17.29
N VAL A 180 -38.51 -8.68 -18.16
CA VAL A 180 -37.27 -8.62 -18.95
C VAL A 180 -36.28 -7.75 -18.20
N ILE A 181 -35.20 -8.35 -17.69
CA ILE A 181 -34.11 -7.60 -17.08
C ILE A 181 -33.04 -7.27 -18.11
N LYS A 182 -32.44 -6.09 -17.96
CA LYS A 182 -31.44 -5.58 -18.90
C LYS A 182 -30.05 -5.82 -18.35
N GLU A 183 -29.13 -6.29 -19.18
CA GLU A 183 -27.71 -6.37 -18.80
C GLU A 183 -27.24 -4.99 -18.34
N ASP A 184 -26.49 -4.95 -17.24
CA ASP A 184 -25.85 -3.74 -16.73
C ASP A 184 -24.67 -3.39 -17.64
N THR A 185 -25.01 -2.75 -18.75
CA THR A 185 -24.05 -2.24 -19.76
C THR A 185 -23.51 -0.87 -19.38
N GLN A 186 -23.84 -0.32 -18.19
CA GLN A 186 -23.53 1.06 -17.78
C GLN A 186 -22.09 1.29 -17.31
N LYS A 187 -21.08 0.67 -17.92
CA LYS A 187 -19.66 1.01 -17.65
C LYS A 187 -19.31 2.47 -18.00
N LEU A 188 -20.12 3.15 -18.80
CA LEU A 188 -19.91 4.53 -19.25
C LEU A 188 -20.52 5.60 -18.33
N ASP A 189 -21.51 5.22 -17.52
CA ASP A 189 -22.13 6.07 -16.49
C ASP A 189 -21.46 5.88 -15.11
N GLU A 190 -20.43 5.02 -15.03
CA GLU A 190 -19.62 4.88 -13.83
C GLU A 190 -19.04 6.25 -13.41
N VAL A 191 -19.32 6.62 -12.16
CA VAL A 191 -18.86 7.86 -11.56
C VAL A 191 -17.52 7.58 -10.88
N VAL A 192 -16.51 8.37 -11.23
CA VAL A 192 -15.17 8.30 -10.65
C VAL A 192 -14.84 9.57 -9.90
N VAL A 193 -14.08 9.44 -8.82
CA VAL A 193 -13.58 10.58 -8.05
C VAL A 193 -12.40 11.20 -8.80
N VAL A 194 -12.45 12.51 -9.04
CA VAL A 194 -11.37 13.26 -9.71
C VAL A 194 -11.17 14.58 -8.99
N GLY A 195 -10.12 14.65 -8.19
CA GLY A 195 -9.88 15.83 -7.38
C GLY A 195 -10.88 15.94 -6.25
N TYR A 196 -11.48 17.13 -6.14
CA TYR A 196 -12.48 17.47 -5.13
C TYR A 196 -13.92 17.10 -5.50
N GLY A 197 -14.15 16.43 -6.64
CA GLY A 197 -15.49 16.12 -7.13
C GLY A 197 -15.58 14.76 -7.81
N THR A 198 -16.77 14.42 -8.27
CA THR A 198 -17.05 13.20 -9.03
C THR A 198 -17.45 13.54 -10.46
N MET A 199 -17.08 12.68 -11.41
CA MET A 199 -17.42 12.85 -12.82
C MET A 199 -17.76 11.51 -13.46
N LYS A 200 -18.60 11.53 -14.50
CA LYS A 200 -18.78 10.35 -15.35
C LYS A 200 -17.46 10.01 -16.02
N LYS A 201 -17.13 8.72 -16.08
CA LYS A 201 -15.93 8.24 -16.76
C LYS A 201 -15.86 8.67 -18.24
N SER A 202 -17.03 8.75 -18.89
CA SER A 202 -17.16 9.26 -20.27
C SER A 202 -16.79 10.75 -20.43
N ASP A 203 -16.98 11.58 -19.40
CA ASP A 203 -16.66 13.02 -19.40
C ASP A 203 -15.17 13.32 -19.07
N LEU A 204 -14.34 12.31 -18.85
CA LEU A 204 -12.92 12.52 -18.55
C LEU A 204 -12.11 12.90 -19.78
N THR A 205 -11.30 13.95 -19.70
CA THR A 205 -10.37 14.34 -20.78
C THR A 205 -8.96 13.79 -20.57
N GLY A 206 -8.67 13.24 -19.38
CA GLY A 206 -7.37 12.70 -19.00
C GLY A 206 -7.38 11.21 -18.67
N SER A 207 -6.19 10.61 -18.70
CA SER A 207 -5.99 9.17 -18.46
C SER A 207 -6.02 8.84 -16.97
N ILE A 208 -7.05 8.11 -16.55
CA ILE A 208 -7.26 7.68 -15.16
C ILE A 208 -7.39 6.15 -15.12
N SER A 209 -6.63 5.51 -14.24
CA SER A 209 -6.78 4.08 -13.96
C SER A 209 -7.54 3.89 -12.65
N VAL A 210 -8.53 3.01 -12.63
CA VAL A 210 -9.36 2.75 -11.45
C VAL A 210 -9.17 1.29 -11.02
N THR A 211 -8.92 1.07 -9.74
CA THR A 211 -8.83 -0.26 -9.13
C THR A 211 -9.77 -0.34 -7.94
N LYS A 212 -10.72 -1.29 -7.97
CA LYS A 212 -11.73 -1.48 -6.91
C LYS A 212 -11.21 -2.36 -5.79
N SER A 213 -11.82 -2.25 -4.61
CA SER A 213 -11.54 -3.08 -3.43
C SER A 213 -11.44 -4.57 -3.76
N ASP A 214 -12.36 -5.10 -4.54
CA ASP A 214 -12.42 -6.54 -4.85
C ASP A 214 -11.18 -7.04 -5.59
N ASP A 215 -10.55 -6.20 -6.43
CA ASP A 215 -9.31 -6.54 -7.12
C ASP A 215 -8.08 -6.32 -6.24
N LEU A 216 -8.10 -5.27 -5.41
CA LEU A 216 -7.02 -4.94 -4.47
C LEU A 216 -6.85 -6.02 -3.38
N LEU A 217 -7.94 -6.66 -2.95
CA LEU A 217 -7.93 -7.61 -1.84
C LEU A 217 -7.76 -9.07 -2.27
N LYS A 218 -7.67 -9.37 -3.58
CA LYS A 218 -7.54 -10.75 -4.05
C LYS A 218 -6.30 -11.46 -3.50
N ASN A 219 -5.16 -10.77 -3.35
CA ASN A 219 -3.93 -11.34 -2.79
C ASN A 219 -3.81 -11.18 -1.26
N GLN A 220 -4.86 -10.70 -0.57
CA GLN A 220 -4.85 -10.37 0.86
C GLN A 220 -3.59 -9.57 1.26
N PRO A 221 -3.32 -8.44 0.60
CA PRO A 221 -2.07 -7.73 0.77
C PRO A 221 -2.00 -7.12 2.17
N PHE A 222 -0.81 -7.08 2.76
CA PHE A 222 -0.61 -6.44 4.07
C PHE A 222 -0.58 -4.90 3.98
N SER A 223 -0.32 -4.36 2.78
CA SER A 223 -0.28 -2.93 2.50
C SER A 223 -1.02 -2.60 1.20
N ALA A 224 -1.57 -1.39 1.14
CA ALA A 224 -2.46 -0.96 0.08
C ALA A 224 -1.76 -0.90 -1.29
N LEU A 225 -0.48 -0.49 -1.31
CA LEU A 225 0.30 -0.40 -2.56
C LEU A 225 0.62 -1.76 -3.16
N ASP A 226 0.77 -2.80 -2.33
CA ASP A 226 0.99 -4.17 -2.80
C ASP A 226 -0.25 -4.70 -3.55
N GLY A 227 -1.45 -4.33 -3.09
CA GLY A 227 -2.70 -4.63 -3.81
C GLY A 227 -2.85 -3.91 -5.15
N LEU A 228 -2.23 -2.73 -5.30
CA LEU A 228 -2.25 -1.94 -6.55
C LEU A 228 -1.28 -2.49 -7.61
N LYS A 229 -0.33 -3.34 -7.19
CA LYS A 229 0.74 -3.85 -8.06
C LYS A 229 0.16 -4.58 -9.27
N GLY A 230 0.53 -4.13 -10.47
CA GLY A 230 0.07 -4.72 -11.72
C GLY A 230 -1.44 -4.63 -11.91
N LYS A 231 -2.15 -3.71 -11.24
CA LYS A 231 -3.60 -3.45 -11.45
C LYS A 231 -3.89 -2.14 -12.18
N ALA A 232 -2.94 -1.20 -12.20
CA ALA A 232 -3.04 0.08 -12.89
C ALA A 232 -1.95 0.20 -13.97
N SER A 233 -2.32 0.56 -15.20
CA SER A 233 -1.36 0.78 -16.29
C SER A 233 -0.59 2.08 -16.06
N GLY A 234 0.69 2.11 -16.39
CA GLY A 234 1.53 3.30 -16.17
C GLY A 234 2.00 3.50 -14.73
N VAL A 235 1.74 2.53 -13.85
CA VAL A 235 2.09 2.57 -12.42
C VAL A 235 3.01 1.40 -12.10
N ASN A 236 4.25 1.71 -11.73
CA ASN A 236 5.22 0.73 -11.28
C ASN A 236 5.31 0.78 -9.76
N VAL A 237 4.96 -0.33 -9.10
CA VAL A 237 5.11 -0.50 -7.65
C VAL A 237 6.28 -1.45 -7.40
N PHE A 238 7.39 -0.91 -6.94
CA PHE A 238 8.59 -1.67 -6.59
C PHE A 238 8.52 -2.08 -5.12
N SER A 239 8.52 -3.39 -4.87
CA SER A 239 8.70 -3.96 -3.54
C SER A 239 10.17 -4.29 -3.36
N ASN A 240 10.91 -3.33 -2.78
CA ASN A 240 12.37 -3.42 -2.67
C ASN A 240 12.85 -4.43 -1.60
N SER A 241 11.93 -4.88 -0.74
CA SER A 241 12.23 -5.81 0.35
C SER A 241 11.03 -6.70 0.68
N GLY A 242 11.31 -7.98 1.02
CA GLY A 242 10.34 -8.92 1.58
C GLY A 242 10.10 -8.79 3.09
N GLN A 243 10.72 -7.81 3.76
CA GLN A 243 10.55 -7.58 5.19
C GLN A 243 9.10 -7.17 5.51
N PRO A 244 8.47 -7.68 6.59
CA PRO A 244 7.18 -7.19 7.08
C PRO A 244 7.20 -5.68 7.31
N GLY A 245 6.22 -4.99 6.74
CA GLY A 245 6.21 -3.53 6.72
C GLY A 245 7.46 -2.93 6.04
N GLY A 246 8.05 -3.59 5.03
CA GLY A 246 9.12 -3.07 4.17
C GLY A 246 8.68 -1.90 3.29
N GLY A 247 9.63 -1.08 2.82
CA GLY A 247 9.36 0.06 1.94
C GLY A 247 8.83 -0.39 0.57
N MET A 248 7.87 0.35 0.03
CA MET A 248 7.43 0.21 -1.36
C MET A 248 7.58 1.57 -2.04
N ARG A 249 8.09 1.56 -3.27
CA ARG A 249 8.26 2.76 -4.09
C ARG A 249 7.27 2.72 -5.23
N VAL A 250 6.55 3.81 -5.44
CA VAL A 250 5.58 3.94 -6.53
C VAL A 250 6.08 4.97 -7.53
N VAL A 251 6.08 4.61 -8.80
CA VAL A 251 6.49 5.49 -9.89
C VAL A 251 5.41 5.49 -10.95
N ILE A 252 4.85 6.66 -11.26
CA ILE A 252 3.87 6.84 -12.32
C ILE A 252 4.57 7.46 -13.53
N ARG A 253 4.53 6.75 -14.67
CA ARG A 253 5.13 7.20 -15.96
C ARG A 253 6.61 7.62 -15.87
N GLY A 254 7.38 6.82 -15.13
CA GLY A 254 8.83 6.98 -15.00
C GLY A 254 9.29 8.05 -13.99
N VAL A 255 10.59 8.07 -13.71
CA VAL A 255 11.20 9.00 -12.75
C VAL A 255 11.40 10.37 -13.42
N GLY A 256 10.75 11.40 -12.89
CA GLY A 256 10.71 12.74 -13.49
C GLY A 256 11.70 13.76 -12.92
N SER A 257 12.38 13.47 -11.81
CA SER A 257 13.30 14.40 -11.14
C SER A 257 14.57 13.69 -10.67
N ILE A 258 15.63 14.47 -10.41
CA ILE A 258 16.94 13.99 -9.97
C ILE A 258 17.10 14.11 -8.45
N ASN A 259 16.95 15.27 -7.80
CA ASN A 259 17.07 15.34 -6.32
C ASN A 259 15.73 15.33 -5.57
N SER A 260 14.63 15.82 -6.16
CA SER A 260 13.32 15.83 -5.47
C SER A 260 12.66 14.44 -5.44
N SER A 261 11.70 14.18 -4.54
CA SER A 261 11.00 12.87 -4.54
C SER A 261 10.28 12.61 -5.86
N SER A 262 10.24 11.33 -6.23
CA SER A 262 9.46 10.80 -7.35
C SER A 262 8.17 10.11 -6.91
N ASP A 263 7.86 10.12 -5.61
CA ASP A 263 6.65 9.50 -5.08
C ASP A 263 5.41 10.30 -5.51
N PRO A 264 4.28 9.62 -5.79
CA PRO A 264 3.03 10.28 -6.09
C PRO A 264 2.42 10.91 -4.83
N LEU A 265 1.51 11.85 -5.04
CA LEU A 265 0.68 12.38 -3.96
C LEU A 265 -0.42 11.36 -3.61
N TYR A 266 -0.51 10.97 -2.35
CA TYR A 266 -1.61 10.14 -1.84
C TYR A 266 -2.69 11.03 -1.23
N VAL A 267 -3.91 10.95 -1.76
CA VAL A 267 -5.06 11.72 -1.27
C VAL A 267 -6.16 10.76 -0.84
N VAL A 268 -6.44 10.72 0.46
CA VAL A 268 -7.43 9.81 1.07
C VAL A 268 -8.64 10.62 1.49
N ASP A 269 -9.80 10.34 0.91
CA ASP A 269 -11.06 11.08 1.12
C ASP A 269 -10.92 12.61 1.05
N GLY A 270 -10.08 13.10 0.13
CA GLY A 270 -9.84 14.52 -0.14
C GLY A 270 -8.69 15.15 0.63
N VAL A 271 -8.06 14.44 1.58
CA VAL A 271 -6.94 14.96 2.39
C VAL A 271 -5.64 14.24 2.05
N VAL A 272 -4.54 14.98 1.96
CA VAL A 272 -3.23 14.38 1.70
C VAL A 272 -2.75 13.57 2.90
N MET A 273 -2.24 12.35 2.63
CA MET A 273 -1.65 11.46 3.64
C MET A 273 -0.14 11.32 3.41
N GLU A 274 0.69 11.63 4.41
CA GLU A 274 2.16 11.58 4.28
C GLU A 274 2.70 10.14 4.26
N ASN A 275 2.07 9.21 4.99
CA ASN A 275 2.55 7.83 5.12
C ASN A 275 1.49 6.79 4.73
N PHE A 276 1.27 6.65 3.43
CA PHE A 276 0.24 5.77 2.89
C PHE A 276 0.49 4.27 3.12
N LYS A 277 1.75 3.87 3.30
CA LYS A 277 2.19 2.48 3.48
C LYS A 277 1.44 1.72 4.58
N TYR A 278 1.03 2.40 5.64
CA TYR A 278 0.38 1.78 6.79
C TYR A 278 -1.14 1.74 6.71
N LEU A 279 -1.75 2.35 5.68
CA LEU A 279 -3.20 2.27 5.46
C LEU A 279 -3.64 0.80 5.35
N ASN A 280 -4.74 0.46 6.03
CA ASN A 280 -5.32 -0.86 5.97
C ASN A 280 -6.01 -1.06 4.61
N PRO A 281 -5.61 -2.03 3.79
CA PRO A 281 -6.22 -2.26 2.48
C PRO A 281 -7.71 -2.58 2.57
N ASN A 282 -8.16 -3.23 3.66
CA ASN A 282 -9.55 -3.64 3.83
C ASN A 282 -10.51 -2.45 3.98
N ASP A 283 -9.99 -1.27 4.34
CA ASP A 283 -10.78 -0.04 4.49
C ASP A 283 -10.95 0.72 3.17
N ILE A 284 -10.33 0.26 2.08
CA ILE A 284 -10.34 0.94 0.78
C ILE A 284 -11.54 0.47 -0.04
N GLU A 285 -12.28 1.40 -0.62
CA GLU A 285 -13.36 1.14 -1.57
C GLU A 285 -12.82 1.13 -3.01
N SER A 286 -12.03 2.14 -3.34
CA SER A 286 -11.39 2.28 -4.65
C SER A 286 -10.09 3.08 -4.56
N MET A 287 -9.22 2.85 -5.53
CA MET A 287 -8.08 3.70 -5.84
C MET A 287 -8.19 4.19 -7.27
N GLU A 288 -8.09 5.50 -7.46
CA GLU A 288 -7.98 6.14 -8.76
C GLU A 288 -6.58 6.72 -8.93
N VAL A 289 -5.90 6.35 -10.01
CA VAL A 289 -4.58 6.88 -10.35
C VAL A 289 -4.71 7.92 -11.45
N LEU A 290 -4.45 9.18 -11.09
CA LEU A 290 -4.39 10.34 -11.97
C LEU A 290 -2.98 10.42 -12.59
N LYS A 291 -2.86 10.04 -13.86
CA LYS A 291 -1.56 9.87 -14.53
C LYS A 291 -1.16 11.04 -15.42
N ASP A 292 -2.12 11.89 -15.78
CA ASP A 292 -1.91 13.02 -16.69
C ASP A 292 -2.06 14.36 -16.00
N ALA A 293 -1.53 15.41 -16.62
CA ALA A 293 -1.56 16.74 -16.04
C ALA A 293 -2.98 17.33 -15.98
N SER A 294 -3.89 17.01 -16.90
CA SER A 294 -5.25 17.56 -16.84
C SER A 294 -6.05 16.99 -15.67
N SER A 295 -5.86 15.71 -15.31
CA SER A 295 -6.56 15.10 -14.17
C SER A 295 -5.88 15.41 -12.82
N ALA A 296 -4.55 15.50 -12.78
CA ALA A 296 -3.78 15.83 -11.58
C ALA A 296 -3.65 17.34 -11.29
N ALA A 297 -3.87 18.23 -12.27
CA ALA A 297 -3.65 19.68 -12.14
C ALA A 297 -4.42 20.35 -10.99
N ILE A 298 -5.55 19.78 -10.57
CA ILE A 298 -6.30 20.30 -9.44
C ILE A 298 -5.51 20.23 -8.12
N TYR A 299 -4.55 19.30 -8.02
CA TYR A 299 -3.57 19.18 -6.93
C TYR A 299 -2.27 19.96 -7.18
N GLY A 300 -2.20 20.65 -8.32
CA GLY A 300 -1.14 21.60 -8.67
C GLY A 300 0.26 21.00 -8.63
N SER A 301 1.14 21.72 -7.94
CA SER A 301 2.56 21.43 -7.73
C SER A 301 2.89 20.18 -6.92
N ARG A 302 1.89 19.46 -6.42
CA ARG A 302 2.10 18.16 -5.77
C ARG A 302 1.69 17.01 -6.69
N GLY A 303 1.05 17.31 -7.82
CA GLY A 303 0.60 16.33 -8.80
C GLY A 303 1.62 15.99 -9.91
N ALA A 304 2.84 16.57 -9.92
CA ALA A 304 3.81 16.31 -11.00
C ALA A 304 4.26 14.85 -11.10
N ASN A 305 4.27 14.11 -9.99
CA ASN A 305 4.56 12.68 -9.96
C ASN A 305 3.30 11.81 -10.11
N GLY A 306 2.16 12.41 -10.47
CA GLY A 306 0.84 11.77 -10.44
C GLY A 306 0.22 11.77 -9.04
N VAL A 307 -1.07 11.44 -8.99
CA VAL A 307 -1.85 11.42 -7.75
C VAL A 307 -2.59 10.10 -7.64
N ILE A 308 -2.53 9.48 -6.47
CA ILE A 308 -3.31 8.30 -6.13
C ILE A 308 -4.42 8.76 -5.17
N LEU A 309 -5.63 8.83 -5.70
CA LEU A 309 -6.84 9.07 -4.94
C LEU A 309 -7.31 7.77 -4.33
N VAL A 310 -7.71 7.84 -3.07
CA VAL A 310 -8.22 6.69 -2.33
C VAL A 310 -9.53 7.07 -1.69
N THR A 311 -10.57 6.39 -2.12
CA THR A 311 -11.89 6.45 -1.48
C THR A 311 -11.95 5.33 -0.47
N THR A 312 -12.31 5.65 0.77
CA THR A 312 -12.38 4.65 1.83
C THR A 312 -13.82 4.21 2.08
N LYS A 313 -14.02 2.96 2.51
CA LYS A 313 -15.34 2.39 2.85
C LYS A 313 -16.04 3.22 3.90
N ARG A 314 -17.31 3.55 3.66
CA ARG A 314 -18.14 4.33 4.59
C ARG A 314 -19.32 3.50 5.05
N GLY A 315 -20.27 4.11 5.75
CA GLY A 315 -21.57 3.48 6.00
C GLY A 315 -22.35 3.27 4.70
N ARG A 316 -23.36 2.41 4.72
CA ARG A 316 -24.20 2.13 3.56
C ARG A 316 -25.30 3.18 3.40
N LYS A 317 -25.73 3.41 2.16
CA LYS A 317 -26.92 4.24 1.87
C LYS A 317 -28.23 3.47 2.04
N ASP A 318 -28.18 2.15 1.87
CA ASP A 318 -29.34 1.28 2.06
C ASP A 318 -29.72 1.19 3.54
N LYS A 319 -31.01 1.07 3.82
CA LYS A 319 -31.50 0.96 5.19
C LYS A 319 -31.06 -0.35 5.84
N GLY A 320 -30.59 -0.25 7.07
CA GLY A 320 -30.27 -1.41 7.91
C GLY A 320 -28.79 -1.46 8.26
N ALA A 321 -28.42 -2.53 8.97
CA ALA A 321 -27.05 -2.80 9.35
C ALA A 321 -26.53 -4.02 8.59
N VAL A 322 -25.27 -3.96 8.18
CA VAL A 322 -24.52 -5.11 7.67
C VAL A 322 -23.27 -5.26 8.51
N ILE A 323 -23.04 -6.48 8.99
CA ILE A 323 -21.87 -6.83 9.77
C ILE A 323 -21.07 -7.81 8.93
N SER A 324 -19.81 -7.51 8.67
CA SER A 324 -18.92 -8.40 7.92
C SER A 324 -17.64 -8.70 8.69
N TYR A 325 -17.15 -9.92 8.48
CA TYR A 325 -15.89 -10.40 9.00
C TYR A 325 -15.06 -11.01 7.87
N ASP A 326 -13.85 -10.49 7.69
CA ASP A 326 -12.86 -11.03 6.77
C ASP A 326 -11.68 -11.55 7.57
N GLY A 327 -11.32 -12.82 7.35
CA GLY A 327 -10.24 -13.50 8.07
C GLY A 327 -9.32 -14.23 7.13
N SER A 328 -8.02 -14.12 7.33
CA SER A 328 -7.03 -14.91 6.59
C SER A 328 -5.88 -15.40 7.47
N LEU A 329 -5.38 -16.58 7.14
CA LEU A 329 -4.18 -17.20 7.68
C LEU A 329 -3.22 -17.46 6.53
N SER A 330 -1.96 -17.05 6.70
CA SER A 330 -0.93 -17.11 5.67
C SER A 330 0.34 -17.78 6.19
N VAL A 331 0.85 -18.76 5.46
CA VAL A 331 2.11 -19.45 5.73
C VAL A 331 3.16 -18.99 4.73
N GLY A 332 4.25 -18.38 5.21
CA GLY A 332 5.34 -17.90 4.37
C GLY A 332 6.55 -18.82 4.43
N THR A 333 7.15 -19.14 3.28
CA THR A 333 8.37 -19.94 3.17
C THR A 333 9.39 -19.26 2.25
N MET A 334 10.68 -19.61 2.42
CA MET A 334 11.73 -19.18 1.51
C MET A 334 11.43 -19.68 0.08
N SER A 335 11.45 -18.78 -0.91
CA SER A 335 11.12 -19.09 -2.31
C SER A 335 12.33 -19.58 -3.12
N ARG A 336 13.51 -19.04 -2.82
CA ARG A 336 14.80 -19.32 -3.46
C ARG A 336 15.92 -19.13 -2.43
N TYR A 337 16.96 -19.95 -2.46
CA TYR A 337 18.20 -19.76 -1.72
C TYR A 337 19.31 -19.31 -2.68
N MET A 338 20.33 -18.60 -2.18
CA MET A 338 21.56 -18.39 -2.94
C MET A 338 22.39 -19.68 -2.87
N ASP A 339 23.00 -20.08 -3.98
CA ASP A 339 23.86 -21.27 -4.02
C ASP A 339 25.25 -20.92 -3.47
N LEU A 340 25.53 -21.37 -2.24
CA LEU A 340 26.77 -21.09 -1.52
C LEU A 340 27.63 -22.33 -1.41
N LEU A 341 28.94 -22.14 -1.20
CA LEU A 341 29.85 -23.23 -0.86
C LEU A 341 29.46 -23.82 0.50
N ASN A 342 29.39 -25.15 0.56
CA ASN A 342 29.39 -25.89 1.81
C ASN A 342 30.82 -26.00 2.39
N SER A 343 30.96 -26.61 3.57
CA SER A 343 32.27 -26.73 4.24
C SER A 343 33.34 -27.43 3.42
N GLU A 344 33.03 -28.53 2.77
CA GLU A 344 34.01 -29.28 1.99
C GLU A 344 34.37 -28.55 0.70
N GLU A 345 33.37 -28.00 0.01
CA GLU A 345 33.58 -27.18 -1.19
C GLU A 345 34.44 -25.95 -0.90
N TRP A 346 34.25 -25.31 0.25
CA TRP A 346 35.07 -24.19 0.66
C TRP A 346 36.52 -24.63 0.90
N MET A 347 36.74 -25.79 1.53
CA MET A 347 38.09 -26.32 1.73
C MET A 347 38.77 -26.71 0.41
N GLN A 348 38.03 -27.30 -0.51
CA GLN A 348 38.53 -27.59 -1.86
C GLN A 348 38.91 -26.31 -2.61
N ALA A 349 38.09 -25.26 -2.53
CA ALA A 349 38.40 -23.96 -3.08
C ALA A 349 39.65 -23.36 -2.42
N PHE A 350 39.84 -23.54 -1.11
CA PHE A 350 41.04 -23.11 -0.40
C PHE A 350 42.30 -23.82 -0.91
N GLU A 351 42.30 -25.15 -1.03
CA GLU A 351 43.43 -25.91 -1.57
C GLU A 351 43.76 -25.48 -3.00
N THR A 352 42.75 -25.41 -3.87
CA THR A 352 42.88 -24.94 -5.25
C THR A 352 43.48 -23.54 -5.31
N SER A 353 43.11 -22.67 -4.37
CA SER A 353 43.67 -21.31 -4.31
C SER A 353 45.14 -21.28 -3.89
N MET A 354 45.60 -22.21 -3.05
CA MET A 354 47.02 -22.36 -2.69
C MET A 354 47.83 -22.91 -3.88
N GLU A 355 47.27 -23.89 -4.60
CA GLU A 355 47.88 -24.43 -5.83
C GLU A 355 48.02 -23.35 -6.91
N ASN A 356 46.95 -22.60 -7.15
CA ASN A 356 46.96 -21.44 -8.04
C ASN A 356 48.00 -20.42 -7.60
N ALA A 357 48.18 -20.22 -6.29
CA ALA A 357 49.17 -19.27 -5.82
C ALA A 357 50.61 -19.70 -6.06
N ASN A 358 50.91 -20.98 -5.83
CA ASN A 358 52.22 -21.54 -6.16
C ASN A 358 52.48 -21.49 -7.67
N LYS A 359 51.45 -21.74 -8.49
CA LYS A 359 51.56 -21.77 -9.95
C LYS A 359 51.68 -20.38 -10.59
N TRP A 360 50.85 -19.42 -10.17
CA TRP A 360 50.65 -18.15 -10.88
C TRP A 360 51.18 -16.91 -10.18
N TYR A 361 51.27 -16.94 -8.85
CA TYR A 361 51.76 -15.83 -8.04
C TYR A 361 53.20 -16.06 -7.54
N GLY A 362 53.83 -17.19 -7.93
CA GLY A 362 55.17 -17.56 -7.46
C GLY A 362 55.21 -17.77 -5.95
N ALA A 363 54.07 -18.10 -5.33
CA ALA A 363 54.02 -18.41 -3.91
C ALA A 363 54.77 -19.73 -3.64
N ASN A 364 55.21 -19.92 -2.40
CA ASN A 364 55.75 -21.18 -1.93
C ASN A 364 55.07 -21.54 -0.61
N VAL A 365 53.75 -21.76 -0.70
CA VAL A 365 52.86 -22.02 0.44
C VAL A 365 52.41 -23.47 0.44
N SER A 366 52.12 -24.00 1.63
CA SER A 366 51.58 -25.36 1.77
C SER A 366 50.18 -25.45 1.19
N THR A 367 49.86 -26.59 0.55
CA THR A 367 48.52 -26.96 0.10
C THR A 367 47.81 -27.91 1.08
N ASN A 368 48.48 -28.32 2.16
CA ASN A 368 47.89 -29.21 3.17
C ASN A 368 47.01 -28.43 4.16
N ARG A 369 45.72 -28.79 4.28
CA ARG A 369 44.75 -28.17 5.19
C ARG A 369 45.24 -28.13 6.65
N ALA A 370 45.87 -29.21 7.12
CA ALA A 370 46.35 -29.35 8.50
C ALA A 370 47.37 -28.27 8.91
N ASP A 371 48.00 -27.59 7.95
CA ASP A 371 48.93 -26.49 8.24
C ASP A 371 48.23 -25.18 8.62
N TYR A 372 46.96 -25.01 8.25
CA TYR A 372 46.17 -23.80 8.45
C TYR A 372 45.02 -23.97 9.45
N PHE A 373 44.33 -25.11 9.39
CA PHE A 373 43.11 -25.39 10.15
C PHE A 373 43.44 -26.36 11.29
N LYS A 374 43.63 -25.83 12.50
CA LYS A 374 44.16 -26.57 13.67
C LYS A 374 43.28 -26.48 14.91
N ASP A 375 42.27 -25.62 14.93
CA ASP A 375 41.35 -25.49 16.05
C ASP A 375 40.56 -26.80 16.18
N PRO A 376 40.81 -27.61 17.22
CA PRO A 376 40.21 -28.94 17.35
C PRO A 376 38.70 -28.86 17.65
N ARG A 377 38.19 -27.67 17.95
CA ARG A 377 36.75 -27.43 18.08
C ARG A 377 36.06 -27.28 16.74
N LEU A 378 36.80 -27.13 15.63
CA LEU A 378 36.28 -26.86 14.29
C LEU A 378 36.79 -27.84 13.25
N PHE A 379 37.97 -28.42 13.45
CA PHE A 379 38.64 -29.27 12.47
C PHE A 379 39.20 -30.56 13.10
N ASP A 380 39.28 -31.64 12.30
CA ASP A 380 39.98 -32.87 12.67
C ASP A 380 41.52 -32.73 12.54
N SER A 381 42.27 -33.78 12.85
CA SER A 381 43.74 -33.77 12.77
C SER A 381 44.31 -33.58 11.37
N ASN A 382 43.50 -33.78 10.32
CA ASN A 382 43.87 -33.58 8.93
C ASN A 382 43.44 -32.19 8.42
N GLY A 383 42.81 -31.36 9.26
CA GLY A 383 42.28 -30.05 8.89
C GLY A 383 40.92 -30.12 8.18
N ASN A 384 40.20 -31.26 8.25
CA ASN A 384 38.85 -31.36 7.70
C ASN A 384 37.82 -30.75 8.65
N PRO A 385 36.79 -30.06 8.15
CA PRO A 385 35.79 -29.40 8.96
C PRO A 385 34.89 -30.40 9.70
N LEU A 386 34.59 -30.12 10.96
CA LEU A 386 33.69 -30.91 11.81
C LEU A 386 32.21 -30.55 11.64
N TYR A 387 31.92 -29.41 11.01
CA TYR A 387 30.58 -28.86 10.82
C TYR A 387 30.32 -28.43 9.38
N ASP A 388 29.05 -28.39 9.01
CA ASP A 388 28.55 -27.88 7.73
C ASP A 388 27.22 -27.14 7.94
N THR A 389 27.30 -25.88 8.37
CA THR A 389 26.17 -25.05 8.76
C THR A 389 25.63 -24.27 7.56
N ASP A 390 24.39 -24.55 7.16
CA ASP A 390 23.64 -23.70 6.23
C ASP A 390 23.07 -22.48 6.97
N TRP A 391 23.85 -21.41 7.01
CA TRP A 391 23.47 -20.17 7.70
C TRP A 391 22.20 -19.51 7.15
N GLN A 392 21.86 -19.70 5.88
CA GLN A 392 20.61 -19.17 5.33
C GLN A 392 19.41 -19.88 5.96
N ARG A 393 19.49 -21.21 6.13
CA ARG A 393 18.43 -21.99 6.79
C ARG A 393 18.35 -21.71 8.28
N GLU A 394 19.48 -21.56 8.95
CA GLU A 394 19.48 -21.27 10.39
C GLU A 394 18.99 -19.84 10.71
N ALA A 395 19.24 -18.87 9.81
CA ALA A 395 18.78 -17.49 9.98
C ALA A 395 17.32 -17.25 9.55
N THR A 396 16.71 -18.21 8.84
CA THR A 396 15.34 -18.10 8.31
C THR A 396 14.38 -19.10 8.96
N ARG A 397 13.07 -18.88 8.78
CA ARG A 397 12.01 -19.76 9.28
C ARG A 397 10.77 -19.73 8.39
N THR A 398 9.96 -20.77 8.50
CA THR A 398 8.56 -20.73 8.06
C THR A 398 7.76 -19.78 8.96
N THR A 399 6.94 -18.94 8.37
CA THR A 399 6.20 -17.88 9.06
C THR A 399 4.71 -18.15 9.08
N TRP A 400 4.03 -17.67 10.13
CA TRP A 400 2.58 -17.75 10.29
C TRP A 400 2.04 -16.35 10.50
N SER A 401 1.33 -15.82 9.52
CA SER A 401 0.74 -14.48 9.54
C SER A 401 -0.77 -14.56 9.49
N HIS A 402 -1.47 -13.60 10.06
CA HIS A 402 -2.93 -13.57 10.03
C HIS A 402 -3.48 -12.15 10.00
N ASN A 403 -4.65 -11.99 9.40
CA ASN A 403 -5.35 -10.71 9.30
C ASN A 403 -6.83 -10.90 9.62
N HIS A 404 -7.39 -9.99 10.41
CA HIS A 404 -8.79 -10.00 10.84
C HIS A 404 -9.39 -8.61 10.65
N GLN A 405 -10.47 -8.52 9.88
CA GLN A 405 -11.28 -7.33 9.71
C GLN A 405 -12.67 -7.58 10.27
N LEU A 406 -13.17 -6.67 11.09
CA LEU A 406 -14.58 -6.56 11.46
C LEU A 406 -15.10 -5.22 10.95
N SER A 407 -16.18 -5.25 10.18
CA SER A 407 -16.80 -4.04 9.62
C SER A 407 -18.28 -4.02 9.98
N ILE A 408 -18.75 -2.89 10.52
CA ILE A 408 -20.15 -2.62 10.81
C ILE A 408 -20.54 -1.40 9.99
N GLN A 409 -21.49 -1.56 9.08
CA GLN A 409 -22.01 -0.48 8.26
C GLN A 409 -23.50 -0.35 8.51
N TYR A 410 -23.96 0.87 8.75
CA TYR A 410 -25.36 1.19 8.98
C TYR A 410 -25.82 2.31 8.05
N GLY A 411 -26.98 2.13 7.42
CA GLY A 411 -27.67 3.19 6.68
C GLY A 411 -29.05 3.48 7.26
N GLY A 412 -29.35 4.77 7.42
CA GLY A 412 -30.64 5.32 7.78
C GLY A 412 -31.23 6.20 6.66
N ASN A 413 -32.30 6.94 6.94
CA ASN A 413 -32.93 7.82 5.94
C ASN A 413 -32.04 9.00 5.50
N LYS A 414 -31.28 9.57 6.44
CA LYS A 414 -30.47 10.79 6.28
C LYS A 414 -29.12 10.68 6.98
N THR A 415 -28.76 9.48 7.39
CA THR A 415 -27.55 9.20 8.16
C THR A 415 -26.94 7.90 7.67
N SER A 416 -25.62 7.86 7.64
CA SER A 416 -24.85 6.67 7.28
C SER A 416 -23.63 6.62 8.20
N THR A 417 -23.41 5.46 8.83
CA THR A 417 -22.34 5.27 9.80
C THR A 417 -21.57 4.00 9.48
N GLY A 418 -20.24 4.06 9.63
CA GLY A 418 -19.36 2.91 9.48
C GLY A 418 -18.41 2.83 10.66
N ALA A 419 -18.17 1.62 11.16
CA ALA A 419 -17.16 1.31 12.17
C ALA A 419 -16.36 0.10 11.73
N PHE A 420 -15.04 0.24 11.68
CA PHE A 420 -14.13 -0.76 11.14
C PHE A 420 -13.01 -1.01 12.15
N LEU A 421 -12.69 -2.27 12.40
CA LEU A 421 -11.63 -2.70 13.29
C LEU A 421 -10.80 -3.78 12.61
N ASN A 422 -9.48 -3.59 12.58
CA ASN A 422 -8.55 -4.53 11.98
C ASN A 422 -7.41 -4.89 12.93
N TYR A 423 -7.06 -6.17 12.95
CA TYR A 423 -5.81 -6.65 13.54
C TYR A 423 -5.02 -7.48 12.53
N THR A 424 -3.78 -7.05 12.28
CA THR A 424 -2.82 -7.73 11.41
C THR A 424 -1.62 -8.21 12.24
N ASP A 425 -1.19 -9.45 12.04
CA ASP A 425 0.09 -9.99 12.50
C ASP A 425 0.87 -10.55 11.29
N GLN A 426 1.88 -9.82 10.83
CA GLN A 426 2.71 -10.17 9.68
C GLN A 426 4.10 -10.61 10.18
N GLN A 427 4.43 -11.88 9.98
CA GLN A 427 5.69 -12.49 10.40
C GLN A 427 6.71 -12.53 9.23
N GLY A 428 7.97 -12.21 9.52
CA GLY A 428 9.06 -12.19 8.54
C GLY A 428 9.85 -13.50 8.52
N LEU A 429 10.40 -13.84 7.34
CA LEU A 429 11.27 -15.00 7.10
C LEU A 429 12.48 -15.04 8.04
N LEU A 430 13.14 -13.91 8.32
CA LEU A 430 14.25 -13.89 9.26
C LEU A 430 13.76 -14.09 10.70
N LEU A 431 14.58 -14.72 11.54
CA LEU A 431 14.27 -14.88 12.96
C LEU A 431 13.99 -13.53 13.65
N ASN A 432 13.04 -13.53 14.59
CA ASN A 432 12.63 -12.36 15.37
C ASN A 432 12.25 -11.10 14.58
N ASN A 433 11.85 -11.26 13.31
CA ASN A 433 11.39 -10.19 12.44
C ASN A 433 9.87 -10.25 12.25
N TYR A 434 9.14 -9.16 12.52
CA TYR A 434 7.68 -9.09 12.42
C TYR A 434 7.13 -7.66 12.46
N MET A 435 5.89 -7.49 11.99
CA MET A 435 5.09 -6.27 12.15
C MET A 435 3.67 -6.64 12.56
N LYS A 436 3.14 -5.99 13.59
CA LYS A 436 1.75 -6.07 14.04
C LYS A 436 1.09 -4.72 13.87
N ARG A 437 -0.22 -4.72 13.58
CA ARG A 437 -1.00 -3.50 13.37
C ARG A 437 -2.39 -3.66 13.96
N LEU A 438 -2.81 -2.65 14.72
CA LEU A 438 -4.19 -2.42 15.11
C LEU A 438 -4.67 -1.17 14.38
N ASN A 439 -5.78 -1.28 13.65
CA ASN A 439 -6.37 -0.16 12.96
C ASN A 439 -7.86 -0.06 13.32
N ALA A 440 -8.31 1.16 13.60
CA ALA A 440 -9.69 1.46 13.91
C ALA A 440 -10.13 2.67 13.09
N LYS A 441 -11.32 2.60 12.51
CA LYS A 441 -11.86 3.67 11.68
C LYS A 441 -13.35 3.86 11.94
N ILE A 442 -13.78 5.11 11.97
CA ILE A 442 -15.17 5.51 12.09
C ILE A 442 -15.50 6.52 11.00
N THR A 443 -16.63 6.31 10.33
CA THR A 443 -17.18 7.24 9.34
C THR A 443 -18.60 7.62 9.75
N PHE A 444 -18.95 8.89 9.59
CA PHE A 444 -20.29 9.41 9.84
C PHE A 444 -20.66 10.42 8.76
N ASP A 445 -21.73 10.16 8.04
CA ASP A 445 -22.29 11.04 7.02
C ASP A 445 -23.74 11.35 7.39
N ALA A 446 -24.14 12.61 7.28
CA ALA A 446 -25.50 13.03 7.57
C ALA A 446 -25.99 14.16 6.66
N GLU A 447 -27.29 14.17 6.42
CA GLU A 447 -28.02 15.24 5.74
C GLU A 447 -29.01 15.88 6.73
N PRO A 448 -28.52 16.61 7.76
CA PRO A 448 -29.37 17.15 8.81
C PRO A 448 -30.47 18.06 8.26
N THR A 449 -30.18 18.80 7.18
CA THR A 449 -31.14 19.66 6.47
C THR A 449 -31.01 19.42 4.97
N THR A 450 -31.93 19.96 4.16
CA THR A 450 -31.82 19.90 2.70
C THR A 450 -30.74 20.83 2.13
N TRP A 451 -30.25 21.78 2.94
CA TRP A 451 -29.24 22.76 2.54
C TRP A 451 -27.86 22.44 3.12
N LEU A 452 -27.72 21.40 3.95
CA LEU A 452 -26.48 21.03 4.62
C LEU A 452 -26.28 19.51 4.62
N SER A 453 -25.15 19.07 4.08
CA SER A 453 -24.58 17.75 4.33
C SER A 453 -23.32 17.87 5.19
N THR A 454 -23.14 16.91 6.08
CA THR A 454 -21.96 16.79 6.95
C THR A 454 -21.32 15.43 6.77
N SER A 455 -19.99 15.40 6.87
CA SER A 455 -19.21 14.18 6.69
C SER A 455 -17.99 14.19 7.59
N VAL A 456 -17.75 13.09 8.31
CA VAL A 456 -16.60 12.87 9.18
C VAL A 456 -15.99 11.52 8.87
N ASN A 457 -14.68 11.47 8.72
CA ASN A 457 -13.89 10.25 8.69
C ASN A 457 -12.73 10.37 9.68
N LEU A 458 -12.57 9.39 10.56
CA LEU A 458 -11.46 9.31 11.51
C LEU A 458 -10.88 7.90 11.48
N LEU A 459 -9.57 7.81 11.29
CA LEU A 459 -8.77 6.60 11.26
C LEU A 459 -7.62 6.73 12.28
N VAL A 460 -7.46 5.69 13.09
CA VAL A 460 -6.33 5.55 14.01
C VAL A 460 -5.61 4.25 13.68
N ASN A 461 -4.32 4.34 13.47
CA ASN A 461 -3.46 3.21 13.17
C ASN A 461 -2.34 3.15 14.21
N HIS A 462 -2.15 1.99 14.82
CA HIS A 462 -1.01 1.72 15.67
C HIS A 462 -0.31 0.47 15.19
N SER A 463 0.95 0.59 14.78
CA SER A 463 1.79 -0.54 14.42
C SER A 463 3.03 -0.62 15.30
N TRP A 464 3.44 -1.86 15.55
CA TRP A 464 4.68 -2.16 16.25
C TRP A 464 5.34 -3.41 15.67
N GLY A 465 6.66 -3.43 15.65
CA GLY A 465 7.40 -4.53 15.07
C GLY A 465 8.87 -4.50 15.42
N ASN A 466 9.54 -5.60 15.07
CA ASN A 466 10.99 -5.71 15.14
C ASN A 466 11.53 -5.91 13.72
N THR A 467 12.41 -5.03 13.30
CA THR A 467 12.97 -5.01 11.93
C THR A 467 14.45 -5.41 11.93
N THR A 468 14.99 -5.70 10.76
CA THR A 468 16.44 -5.73 10.52
C THR A 468 16.80 -4.52 9.66
N LYS A 469 18.00 -3.97 9.84
CA LYS A 469 18.47 -2.85 9.02
C LYS A 469 18.67 -3.28 7.57
N GLU A 470 18.26 -2.39 6.67
CA GLU A 470 18.41 -2.55 5.21
C GLU A 470 19.38 -1.53 4.61
N ASP A 471 20.51 -1.30 5.28
CA ASP A 471 21.60 -0.47 4.77
C ASP A 471 22.69 -1.37 4.15
N GLY A 472 22.85 -1.31 2.82
CA GLY A 472 23.71 -2.16 1.99
C GLY A 472 25.22 -2.03 2.22
N GLY A 473 25.69 -2.26 3.45
CA GLY A 473 27.10 -2.25 3.81
C GLY A 473 27.43 -2.81 5.20
N ASN A 474 26.51 -2.66 6.17
CA ASN A 474 26.76 -3.08 7.54
C ASN A 474 26.73 -4.61 7.68
N LYS A 475 27.44 -5.15 8.68
CA LYS A 475 27.51 -6.59 9.01
C LYS A 475 26.23 -7.10 9.68
N GLN A 476 25.09 -6.82 9.04
CA GLN A 476 23.76 -7.21 9.47
C GLN A 476 23.50 -8.68 9.13
N PRO A 477 22.53 -9.34 9.79
CA PRO A 477 22.22 -10.75 9.55
C PRO A 477 21.99 -11.14 8.08
N ARG A 478 21.41 -10.23 7.27
CA ARG A 478 21.18 -10.46 5.83
C ARG A 478 22.47 -10.72 5.04
N ARG A 479 23.56 -10.07 5.47
CA ARG A 479 24.90 -10.22 4.90
C ARG A 479 25.62 -11.41 5.55
N THR A 480 25.61 -11.48 6.88
CA THR A 480 26.38 -12.51 7.59
C THR A 480 25.81 -13.92 7.40
N MET A 481 24.52 -14.09 7.08
CA MET A 481 23.97 -15.41 6.71
C MET A 481 24.49 -15.94 5.36
N ILE A 482 25.08 -15.08 4.54
CA ILE A 482 25.72 -15.46 3.27
C ILE A 482 27.23 -15.60 3.46
N GLU A 483 27.83 -14.64 4.16
CA GLU A 483 29.29 -14.53 4.28
C GLU A 483 29.89 -15.38 5.41
N MET A 484 29.09 -15.89 6.35
CA MET A 484 29.62 -16.67 7.45
C MET A 484 30.08 -18.06 6.99
N MET A 485 31.21 -18.48 7.55
CA MET A 485 31.88 -19.70 7.13
C MET A 485 31.03 -20.93 7.45
N PRO A 486 30.84 -21.84 6.48
CA PRO A 486 29.97 -23.02 6.65
C PRO A 486 30.54 -24.00 7.69
N TRP A 487 31.87 -24.02 7.87
CA TRP A 487 32.53 -24.91 8.83
C TRP A 487 32.43 -24.45 10.29
N MET A 488 31.74 -23.34 10.55
CA MET A 488 31.47 -22.88 11.91
C MET A 488 30.12 -23.41 12.40
N PRO A 489 30.00 -23.96 13.63
CA PRO A 489 28.71 -24.34 14.19
C PRO A 489 27.91 -23.11 14.63
N MET A 490 26.61 -23.25 14.89
CA MET A 490 25.84 -22.18 15.55
C MET A 490 26.36 -21.86 16.95
N GLN A 491 26.61 -22.89 17.74
CA GLN A 491 27.18 -22.81 19.09
C GLN A 491 28.22 -23.92 19.24
N PHE A 492 29.27 -23.63 20.00
CA PHE A 492 30.21 -24.67 20.45
C PHE A 492 29.56 -25.53 21.53
N GLU A 493 30.16 -26.69 21.82
CA GLU A 493 29.67 -27.63 22.85
C GLU A 493 29.57 -27.01 24.26
N ASP A 494 30.37 -25.97 24.54
CA ASP A 494 30.35 -25.22 25.79
C ASP A 494 29.19 -24.19 25.90
N GLY A 495 28.37 -24.07 24.85
CA GLY A 495 27.24 -23.14 24.76
C GLY A 495 27.60 -21.74 24.25
N THR A 496 28.88 -21.49 23.93
CA THR A 496 29.32 -20.19 23.39
C THR A 496 28.89 -20.06 21.93
N TRP A 497 28.28 -18.93 21.56
CA TRP A 497 27.96 -18.62 20.16
C TRP A 497 29.23 -18.43 19.34
N SER A 498 29.28 -19.05 18.17
CA SER A 498 30.39 -18.88 17.23
C SER A 498 30.46 -17.45 16.71
N SER A 499 31.64 -16.98 16.33
CA SER A 499 31.83 -15.77 15.54
C SER A 499 33.20 -15.81 14.86
N SER A 500 33.45 -14.92 13.91
CA SER A 500 34.80 -14.77 13.34
C SER A 500 35.91 -14.57 14.38
N THR A 501 35.58 -14.03 15.55
CA THR A 501 36.51 -13.76 16.65
C THR A 501 36.71 -14.93 17.63
N THR A 502 36.00 -16.05 17.46
CA THR A 502 36.11 -17.21 18.38
C THR A 502 37.13 -18.24 17.94
N ILE A 503 37.74 -18.08 16.77
CA ILE A 503 38.70 -19.02 16.19
C ILE A 503 40.09 -18.74 16.78
N SER A 504 40.81 -19.79 17.17
CA SER A 504 42.19 -19.68 17.68
C SER A 504 43.26 -19.71 16.60
N ASP A 505 42.93 -20.29 15.44
CA ASP A 505 43.82 -20.36 14.27
C ASP A 505 44.11 -18.98 13.69
N ASN A 506 45.30 -18.81 13.11
CA ASN A 506 45.72 -17.58 12.43
C ASN A 506 45.15 -17.50 11.00
N ILE A 507 43.83 -17.67 10.86
CA ILE A 507 43.11 -17.59 9.59
C ILE A 507 42.43 -16.22 9.56
N ARG A 508 42.84 -15.37 8.61
CA ARG A 508 42.26 -14.03 8.48
C ARG A 508 40.96 -14.08 7.69
N ILE A 509 39.85 -14.13 8.42
CA ILE A 509 38.49 -13.97 7.90
C ILE A 509 37.93 -12.58 8.25
N GLU A 510 36.85 -12.17 7.58
CA GLU A 510 36.17 -10.93 7.88
C GLU A 510 35.55 -10.98 9.28
N ASN A 511 35.63 -9.85 10.00
CA ASN A 511 35.06 -9.73 11.32
C ASN A 511 33.52 -9.65 11.24
N ILE A 512 32.85 -10.79 11.32
CA ILE A 512 31.40 -10.98 11.24
C ILE A 512 30.81 -11.64 12.51
N SER A 513 29.58 -11.28 12.84
CA SER A 513 28.78 -11.86 13.93
C SER A 513 27.93 -13.03 13.45
N ASN A 514 27.67 -13.99 14.35
CA ASN A 514 26.72 -15.06 14.09
C ASN A 514 25.31 -14.51 13.77
N PRO A 515 24.74 -14.80 12.58
CA PRO A 515 23.48 -14.21 12.13
C PRO A 515 22.30 -14.62 13.02
N VAL A 516 22.28 -15.86 13.52
CA VAL A 516 21.23 -16.39 14.39
C VAL A 516 21.25 -15.67 15.74
N TYR A 517 22.44 -15.52 16.34
CA TYR A 517 22.58 -14.79 17.58
C TYR A 517 22.22 -13.31 17.40
N ALA A 518 22.68 -12.69 16.31
CA ALA A 518 22.40 -11.30 15.99
C ALA A 518 20.88 -11.04 15.86
N LEU A 519 20.15 -11.89 15.11
CA LEU A 519 18.69 -11.80 14.96
C LEU A 519 17.97 -12.00 16.29
N ASN A 520 18.48 -12.88 17.15
CA ASN A 520 17.81 -13.18 18.42
C ASN A 520 18.07 -12.16 19.53
N SER A 521 19.24 -11.53 19.54
CA SER A 521 19.71 -10.67 20.64
C SER A 521 19.56 -9.18 20.34
N THR A 522 19.68 -8.78 19.07
CA THR A 522 19.49 -7.39 18.64
C THR A 522 18.00 -7.04 18.62
N LYS A 523 17.65 -5.86 19.10
CA LYS A 523 16.27 -5.35 19.05
C LYS A 523 16.23 -4.05 18.28
N GLN A 524 15.40 -3.98 17.24
CA GLN A 524 15.14 -2.75 16.48
C GLN A 524 13.64 -2.53 16.42
N MET A 525 13.11 -2.08 17.55
CA MET A 525 11.69 -1.90 17.72
C MET A 525 11.24 -0.63 17.01
N ARG A 526 10.17 -0.74 16.23
CA ARG A 526 9.51 0.37 15.55
C ARG A 526 8.11 0.47 16.12
N TYR A 527 7.76 1.61 16.70
CA TYR A 527 6.40 1.94 17.09
C TYR A 527 5.93 3.13 16.28
N ARG A 528 4.76 3.03 15.67
CA ARG A 528 4.18 4.06 14.81
C ARG A 528 2.71 4.22 15.18
N THR A 529 2.31 5.44 15.51
CA THR A 529 0.91 5.79 15.67
C THR A 529 0.57 6.86 14.66
N GLN A 530 -0.46 6.62 13.85
CA GLN A 530 -1.01 7.59 12.92
C GLN A 530 -2.45 7.90 13.31
N VAL A 531 -2.79 9.18 13.38
CA VAL A 531 -4.16 9.67 13.49
C VAL A 531 -4.43 10.47 12.23
N PHE A 532 -5.33 9.97 11.40
CA PHE A 532 -5.71 10.58 10.14
C PHE A 532 -7.21 10.81 10.12
N GLY A 533 -7.66 11.96 9.66
CA GLY A 533 -9.09 12.20 9.56
C GLY A 533 -9.44 13.50 8.89
N ASN A 534 -10.71 13.61 8.52
CA ASN A 534 -11.26 14.82 7.95
C ASN A 534 -12.71 15.03 8.37
N ALA A 535 -13.10 16.29 8.40
CA ALA A 535 -14.48 16.72 8.58
C ALA A 535 -14.83 17.70 7.47
N SER A 536 -16.01 17.58 6.87
CA SER A 536 -16.49 18.50 5.85
C SER A 536 -17.94 18.89 6.04
N LEU A 537 -18.24 20.12 5.62
CA LEU A 537 -19.56 20.71 5.56
C LEU A 537 -19.82 21.12 4.11
N THR A 538 -20.91 20.62 3.53
CA THR A 538 -21.36 20.98 2.19
C THR A 538 -22.68 21.73 2.30
N PHE A 539 -22.68 23.00 1.90
CA PHE A 539 -23.85 23.86 1.85
C PHE A 539 -24.44 23.83 0.44
N HIS A 540 -25.65 23.30 0.28
CA HIS A 540 -26.40 23.32 -0.98
C HIS A 540 -27.11 24.66 -1.12
N LEU A 541 -26.43 25.63 -1.72
CA LEU A 541 -26.91 27.02 -1.80
C LEU A 541 -28.08 27.15 -2.75
N LEU A 542 -27.99 26.47 -3.90
CA LEU A 542 -29.01 26.39 -4.95
C LEU A 542 -28.90 25.00 -5.62
N PRO A 543 -29.92 24.53 -6.36
CA PRO A 543 -29.78 23.31 -7.16
C PRO A 543 -28.56 23.38 -8.06
N GLY A 544 -27.61 22.45 -7.86
CA GLY A 544 -26.35 22.38 -8.58
C GLY A 544 -25.26 23.34 -8.09
N LEU A 545 -25.48 24.18 -7.08
CA LEU A 545 -24.48 25.09 -6.50
C LEU A 545 -24.15 24.70 -5.06
N ASP A 546 -22.96 24.15 -4.86
CA ASP A 546 -22.49 23.67 -3.56
C ASP A 546 -21.27 24.46 -3.10
N LEU A 547 -21.28 24.91 -1.84
CA LEU A 547 -20.08 25.39 -1.13
C LEU A 547 -19.62 24.29 -0.18
N LYS A 548 -18.41 23.77 -0.37
CA LYS A 548 -17.83 22.77 0.53
C LYS A 548 -16.62 23.34 1.25
N THR A 549 -16.57 23.14 2.56
CA THR A 549 -15.38 23.37 3.40
C THR A 549 -14.97 22.06 4.05
N GLN A 550 -13.68 21.72 4.02
CA GLN A 550 -13.13 20.49 4.57
C GLN A 550 -11.85 20.80 5.34
N ILE A 551 -11.74 20.28 6.57
CA ILE A 551 -10.53 20.31 7.39
C ILE A 551 -10.02 18.89 7.53
N GLY A 552 -8.73 18.71 7.30
CA GLY A 552 -8.00 17.44 7.37
C GLY A 552 -6.82 17.50 8.32
N ILE A 553 -6.54 16.38 8.98
CA ILE A 553 -5.36 16.18 9.82
C ILE A 553 -4.66 14.87 9.47
N ASP A 554 -3.33 14.87 9.50
CA ASP A 554 -2.49 13.68 9.48
C ASP A 554 -1.37 13.85 10.52
N SER A 555 -1.48 13.12 11.63
CA SER A 555 -0.57 13.19 12.77
C SER A 555 0.15 11.87 12.96
N HIS A 556 1.48 11.92 13.07
CA HIS A 556 2.36 10.78 13.22
C HIS A 556 3.17 10.89 14.50
N ASN A 557 3.17 9.84 15.32
CA ASN A 557 4.08 9.69 16.46
C ASN A 557 4.89 8.40 16.30
N ASN A 558 6.20 8.56 16.12
CA ASN A 558 7.11 7.50 15.74
C ASN A 558 8.20 7.35 16.80
N ARG A 559 8.31 6.16 17.39
CA ARG A 559 9.36 5.82 18.36
C ARG A 559 10.20 4.66 17.84
N ASN A 560 11.48 4.90 17.62
CA ASN A 560 12.47 3.87 17.28
C ASN A 560 13.29 3.55 18.52
N ARG A 561 13.43 2.27 18.83
CA ARG A 561 14.28 1.80 19.93
C ARG A 561 15.20 0.72 19.40
N ASP A 562 16.48 1.04 19.29
CA ASP A 562 17.50 0.09 18.87
C ASP A 562 18.36 -0.31 20.08
N PHE A 563 18.64 -1.59 20.21
CA PHE A 563 19.57 -2.16 21.18
C PHE A 563 20.48 -3.19 20.52
N LEU A 564 21.78 -2.95 20.63
CA LEU A 564 22.85 -3.88 20.28
C LEU A 564 23.48 -4.39 21.59
N PRO A 565 23.54 -5.71 21.81
CA PRO A 565 24.03 -6.24 23.08
C PRO A 565 25.57 -6.23 23.16
N PRO A 566 26.16 -6.05 24.36
CA PRO A 566 27.61 -6.04 24.57
C PRO A 566 28.32 -7.35 24.22
N ASP A 567 27.61 -8.48 24.21
CA ASP A 567 28.17 -9.81 23.90
C ASP A 567 27.99 -10.24 22.43
N LEU A 568 27.46 -9.38 21.56
CA LEU A 568 27.37 -9.62 20.11
C LEU A 568 28.73 -9.49 19.44
N ARG A 569 29.55 -10.54 19.56
CA ARG A 569 30.89 -10.63 18.94
C ARG A 569 30.81 -10.42 17.42
N GLY A 570 31.79 -9.71 16.87
CA GLY A 570 31.90 -9.47 15.43
C GLY A 570 31.02 -8.35 14.85
N SER A 571 30.37 -7.56 15.71
CA SER A 571 29.59 -6.38 15.36
C SER A 571 30.26 -5.09 15.89
N ASP A 572 29.95 -3.94 15.29
CA ASP A 572 30.55 -2.63 15.62
C ASP A 572 30.19 -2.12 17.03
N GLY A 573 29.21 -2.74 17.70
CA GLY A 573 28.81 -2.43 19.09
C GLY A 573 29.54 -3.22 20.18
N PHE A 574 30.35 -4.22 19.81
CA PHE A 574 31.10 -5.06 20.74
C PHE A 574 32.38 -4.34 21.24
N PRO A 575 32.79 -4.50 22.52
CA PRO A 575 32.13 -5.22 23.62
C PRO A 575 31.21 -4.34 24.47
N LEU A 576 30.93 -3.10 24.05
CA LEU A 576 30.32 -2.08 24.92
C LEU A 576 28.79 -2.16 24.98
N GLY A 577 28.13 -2.68 23.94
CA GLY A 577 26.69 -2.58 23.78
C GLY A 577 26.24 -1.14 23.52
N GLN A 578 25.09 -0.98 22.88
CA GLN A 578 24.60 0.33 22.46
C GLN A 578 23.07 0.39 22.46
N VAL A 579 22.52 1.50 22.95
CA VAL A 579 21.12 1.88 22.78
C VAL A 579 21.01 3.16 21.96
N ASN A 580 20.04 3.20 21.05
CA ASN A 580 19.63 4.41 20.34
C ASN A 580 18.10 4.55 20.41
N LEU A 581 17.63 5.66 20.98
CA LEU A 581 16.22 6.02 21.08
C LEU A 581 15.95 7.25 20.22
N VAL A 582 15.04 7.13 19.25
CA VAL A 582 14.63 8.26 18.39
C VAL A 582 13.13 8.42 18.47
N ASN A 583 12.68 9.58 18.93
CA ASN A 583 11.26 9.95 18.93
C ASN A 583 11.04 11.05 17.91
N SER A 584 10.08 10.87 17.03
CA SER A 584 9.71 11.87 16.02
C SER A 584 8.20 12.06 15.94
N GLU A 585 7.79 13.30 15.71
CA GLU A 585 6.40 13.72 15.66
C GLU A 585 6.19 14.57 14.41
N SER A 586 5.17 14.26 13.61
CA SER A 586 4.75 15.07 12.47
C SER A 586 3.29 15.44 12.65
N LEU A 587 2.93 16.71 12.44
CA LEU A 587 1.55 17.16 12.31
C LEU A 587 1.40 17.89 10.99
N TYR A 588 0.58 17.32 10.11
CA TYR A 588 0.10 17.96 8.90
C TYR A 588 -1.37 18.32 9.08
N TRP A 589 -1.75 19.54 8.70
CA TRP A 589 -3.15 19.93 8.59
C TRP A 589 -3.40 20.59 7.24
N GLN A 590 -4.63 20.44 6.76
CA GLN A 590 -5.08 20.99 5.49
C GLN A 590 -6.50 21.53 5.63
N GLU A 591 -6.77 22.67 5.02
CA GLU A 591 -8.10 23.25 4.88
C GLU A 591 -8.36 23.52 3.39
N GLU A 592 -9.54 23.13 2.94
CA GLU A 592 -9.99 23.28 1.56
C GLU A 592 -11.39 23.86 1.56
N THR A 593 -11.56 25.04 0.96
CA THR A 593 -12.87 25.66 0.76
C THR A 593 -13.08 26.00 -0.70
N PHE A 594 -14.15 25.46 -1.29
CA PHE A 594 -14.43 25.62 -2.71
C PHE A 594 -15.92 25.62 -3.03
N VAL A 595 -16.28 26.34 -4.08
CA VAL A 595 -17.63 26.38 -4.66
C VAL A 595 -17.63 25.57 -5.94
N THR A 596 -18.67 24.75 -6.12
CA THR A 596 -18.90 23.95 -7.33
C THR A 596 -20.28 24.28 -7.89
N TYR A 597 -20.35 24.58 -9.19
CA TYR A 597 -21.59 24.75 -9.93
C TYR A 597 -21.70 23.70 -11.04
N GLN A 598 -22.71 22.85 -10.97
CA GLN A 598 -23.02 21.83 -11.97
C GLN A 598 -24.43 22.04 -12.50
N ASN A 599 -24.56 22.16 -13.82
CA ASN A 599 -25.87 22.31 -14.45
C ASN A 599 -25.89 21.66 -15.84
N THR A 600 -27.05 21.15 -16.23
CA THR A 600 -27.32 20.60 -17.57
C THR A 600 -28.45 21.41 -18.22
N ILE A 601 -28.14 22.12 -19.30
CA ILE A 601 -29.09 22.92 -20.06
C ILE A 601 -29.18 22.34 -21.47
N ASN A 602 -30.30 21.68 -21.78
CA ASN A 602 -30.48 20.92 -23.02
C ASN A 602 -29.34 19.90 -23.23
N LYS A 603 -28.49 20.15 -24.23
CA LYS A 603 -27.35 19.30 -24.60
C LYS A 603 -26.03 19.77 -23.96
N HIS A 604 -26.05 20.84 -23.17
CA HIS A 604 -24.87 21.45 -22.58
C HIS A 604 -24.74 21.04 -21.11
N ARG A 605 -23.66 20.38 -20.73
CA ARG A 605 -23.27 20.17 -19.33
C ARG A 605 -22.15 21.11 -18.95
N LEU A 606 -22.33 21.85 -17.87
CA LEU A 606 -21.33 22.72 -17.27
C LEU A 606 -20.95 22.18 -15.89
N ASN A 607 -19.65 22.19 -15.59
CA ASN A 607 -19.07 21.92 -14.28
C ASN A 607 -18.00 22.97 -13.99
N LEU A 608 -18.31 23.92 -13.11
CA LEU A 608 -17.41 25.01 -12.73
C LEU A 608 -17.02 24.85 -11.26
N MET A 609 -15.75 25.06 -10.94
CA MET A 609 -15.24 24.97 -9.59
C MET A 609 -14.20 26.07 -9.34
N GLY A 610 -14.24 26.67 -8.16
CA GLY A 610 -13.24 27.63 -7.70
C GLY A 610 -13.01 27.48 -6.21
N GLY A 611 -11.75 27.50 -5.77
CA GLY A 611 -11.42 27.19 -4.39
C GLY A 611 -10.05 27.65 -3.93
N LEU A 612 -9.87 27.50 -2.61
CA LEU A 612 -8.72 27.91 -1.84
C LEU A 612 -8.24 26.74 -0.98
N SER A 613 -6.93 26.65 -0.79
CA SER A 613 -6.26 25.58 -0.05
C SER A 613 -5.19 26.16 0.87
N TRP A 614 -5.21 25.77 2.15
CA TRP A 614 -4.15 26.07 3.12
C TRP A 614 -3.64 24.80 3.76
N GLN A 615 -2.32 24.73 3.94
CA GLN A 615 -1.68 23.57 4.56
C GLN A 615 -0.40 23.97 5.28
N GLU A 616 -0.08 23.23 6.33
CA GLU A 616 1.16 23.34 7.08
C GLU A 616 1.58 21.97 7.57
N ARG A 617 2.88 21.76 7.66
CA ARG A 617 3.48 20.60 8.31
C ARG A 617 4.51 21.07 9.32
N ILE A 618 4.47 20.46 10.50
CA ILE A 618 5.48 20.62 11.53
C ILE A 618 6.05 19.26 11.90
N TYR A 619 7.38 19.14 11.86
CA TYR A 619 8.11 17.94 12.23
C TYR A 619 9.10 18.22 13.35
N ARG A 620 9.12 17.33 14.35
CA ARG A 620 10.04 17.39 15.49
C ARG A 620 10.70 16.04 15.69
N THR A 621 11.96 16.05 16.10
CA THR A 621 12.67 14.82 16.50
C THR A 621 13.55 15.07 17.70
N SER A 622 13.73 14.03 18.51
CA SER A 622 14.68 13.96 19.62
C SER A 622 15.40 12.62 19.60
N THR A 623 16.68 12.61 19.94
CA THR A 623 17.51 11.40 19.99
C THR A 623 18.31 11.32 21.27
N SER A 624 18.29 10.13 21.88
CA SER A 624 19.06 9.79 23.08
C SER A 624 19.84 8.50 22.83
N THR A 625 21.12 8.50 23.18
CA THR A 625 22.02 7.35 22.99
C THR A 625 22.80 7.04 24.26
N SER A 626 23.15 5.77 24.44
CA SER A 626 23.99 5.32 25.55
C SER A 626 24.79 4.08 25.13
N LYS A 627 26.00 3.92 25.65
CA LYS A 627 26.90 2.78 25.41
C LYS A 627 27.51 2.29 26.74
N GLY A 628 28.18 1.15 26.71
CA GLY A 628 28.93 0.62 27.84
C GLY A 628 28.03 -0.07 28.88
N PHE A 629 27.16 -0.96 28.39
CA PHE A 629 26.29 -1.83 29.18
C PHE A 629 27.06 -3.06 29.65
N SER A 630 26.85 -3.46 30.90
CA SER A 630 27.50 -4.66 31.47
C SER A 630 26.80 -5.97 31.13
N ASN A 631 25.52 -5.94 30.73
CA ASN A 631 24.73 -7.12 30.33
C ASN A 631 23.52 -6.73 29.45
N ASN A 632 22.78 -7.75 29.00
CA ASN A 632 21.64 -7.60 28.09
C ASN A 632 20.31 -7.28 28.79
N PHE A 633 20.26 -7.30 30.13
CA PHE A 633 19.01 -7.25 30.91
C PHE A 633 18.28 -5.91 30.77
N TYR A 634 19.02 -4.81 30.87
CA TYR A 634 18.43 -3.46 30.88
C TYR A 634 17.97 -3.00 29.50
N GLY A 635 18.77 -3.28 28.47
CA GLY A 635 18.51 -2.88 27.09
C GLY A 635 18.11 -1.41 26.97
N PHE A 636 17.10 -1.13 26.15
CA PHE A 636 16.56 0.22 25.97
C PHE A 636 15.53 0.66 27.03
N GLU A 637 15.18 -0.20 27.99
CA GLU A 637 14.20 0.16 29.04
C GLU A 637 14.85 0.89 30.22
N ASN A 638 16.18 0.81 30.37
CA ASN A 638 16.95 1.62 31.29
C ASN A 638 18.30 1.98 30.67
N ILE A 639 18.37 3.11 29.97
CA ILE A 639 19.61 3.53 29.29
C ILE A 639 20.67 4.13 30.21
N GLY A 640 20.27 4.52 31.44
CA GLY A 640 21.12 5.23 32.40
C GLY A 640 22.19 4.35 33.07
N VAL A 641 22.09 3.03 32.94
CA VAL A 641 23.14 2.08 33.36
C VAL A 641 24.31 2.01 32.40
N GLY A 642 24.17 2.52 31.17
CA GLY A 642 25.30 2.63 30.25
C GLY A 642 26.34 3.61 30.80
N THR A 643 27.61 3.22 30.75
CA THR A 643 28.73 4.01 31.30
C THR A 643 29.17 5.16 30.41
N ILE A 644 28.70 5.21 29.16
CA ILE A 644 29.07 6.22 28.16
C ILE A 644 27.79 6.84 27.59
N PRO A 645 27.26 7.92 28.20
CA PRO A 645 26.09 8.63 27.66
C PRO A 645 26.46 9.38 26.38
N GLY A 646 25.59 9.35 25.38
CA GLY A 646 25.74 10.19 24.20
C GLY A 646 25.10 11.57 24.38
N ILE A 647 25.49 12.52 23.53
CA ILE A 647 24.96 13.88 23.55
C ILE A 647 23.51 13.84 23.02
N PRO A 648 22.51 14.30 23.79
CA PRO A 648 21.13 14.36 23.30
C PRO A 648 21.01 15.41 22.19
N THR A 649 20.21 15.11 21.17
CA THR A 649 19.96 16.03 20.06
C THR A 649 18.46 16.21 19.84
N SER A 650 18.09 17.35 19.25
CA SER A 650 16.72 17.63 18.81
C SER A 650 16.73 18.42 17.52
N ASN A 651 15.65 18.32 16.74
CA ASN A 651 15.49 19.08 15.50
C ASN A 651 14.02 19.50 15.30
N TYR A 652 13.84 20.65 14.65
CA TYR A 652 12.54 21.23 14.28
C TYR A 652 12.55 21.58 12.78
N ASP A 653 11.48 21.22 12.08
CA ASP A 653 11.29 21.46 10.66
C ASP A 653 9.83 21.89 10.43
N ALA A 654 9.61 22.89 9.57
CA ALA A 654 8.27 23.36 9.26
C ALA A 654 8.19 23.97 7.86
N TRP A 655 7.04 23.79 7.22
CA TRP A 655 6.71 24.44 5.96
C TRP A 655 5.21 24.70 5.85
N SER A 656 4.86 25.70 5.06
CA SER A 656 3.46 26.06 4.76
C SER A 656 3.25 26.31 3.28
N MET A 657 1.99 26.15 2.84
CA MET A 657 1.57 26.43 1.47
C MET A 657 0.16 27.03 1.47
N ASN A 658 -0.08 27.95 0.54
CA ASN A 658 -1.41 28.45 0.22
C ASN A 658 -1.64 28.36 -1.29
N SER A 659 -2.87 28.06 -1.72
CA SER A 659 -3.17 27.88 -3.14
C SER A 659 -4.55 28.39 -3.53
N TYR A 660 -4.66 28.73 -4.81
CA TYR A 660 -5.87 29.24 -5.45
C TYR A 660 -6.11 28.46 -6.74
N PHE A 661 -7.30 27.89 -6.93
CA PHE A 661 -7.57 27.07 -8.12
C PHE A 661 -8.94 27.36 -8.73
N LEU A 662 -8.99 27.21 -10.05
CA LEU A 662 -10.21 27.30 -10.84
C LEU A 662 -10.23 26.19 -11.89
N ARG A 663 -11.40 25.57 -12.06
CA ARG A 663 -11.62 24.49 -13.03
C ARG A 663 -12.95 24.69 -13.74
N ALA A 664 -12.93 24.56 -15.06
CA ALA A 664 -14.11 24.60 -15.90
C ALA A 664 -14.16 23.37 -16.80
N GLY A 665 -15.24 22.60 -16.71
CA GLY A 665 -15.58 21.49 -17.58
C GLY A 665 -16.85 21.79 -18.37
N TYR A 666 -16.84 21.43 -19.64
CA TYR A 666 -17.97 21.60 -20.54
C TYR A 666 -18.11 20.37 -21.45
N THR A 667 -19.30 19.76 -21.47
CA THR A 667 -19.64 18.69 -22.42
C THR A 667 -20.83 19.12 -23.28
N TYR A 668 -20.72 18.92 -24.59
CA TYR A 668 -21.81 19.14 -25.56
C TYR A 668 -22.30 17.82 -26.16
N ASP A 669 -23.60 17.56 -26.03
CA ASP A 669 -24.36 16.47 -26.64
C ASP A 669 -23.70 15.08 -26.48
N ASP A 670 -23.04 14.86 -25.33
CA ASP A 670 -22.26 13.65 -25.04
C ASP A 670 -21.19 13.32 -26.09
N ARG A 671 -20.68 14.33 -26.81
CA ARG A 671 -19.71 14.15 -27.91
C ARG A 671 -18.40 14.85 -27.66
N TYR A 672 -18.46 16.14 -27.35
CA TYR A 672 -17.26 16.97 -27.19
C TYR A 672 -17.16 17.41 -25.74
N THR A 673 -16.04 17.10 -25.11
CA THR A 673 -15.74 17.54 -23.75
C THR A 673 -14.47 18.38 -23.76
N VAL A 674 -14.51 19.51 -23.07
CA VAL A 674 -13.35 20.37 -22.83
C VAL A 674 -13.22 20.59 -21.33
N THR A 675 -12.00 20.52 -20.82
CA THR A 675 -11.67 20.86 -19.44
C THR A 675 -10.52 21.85 -19.45
N ALA A 676 -10.61 22.90 -18.65
CA ALA A 676 -9.53 23.83 -18.38
C ALA A 676 -9.37 23.96 -16.86
N THR A 677 -8.14 23.86 -16.37
CA THR A 677 -7.80 24.06 -14.96
C THR A 677 -6.66 25.04 -14.86
N THR A 678 -6.72 25.92 -13.88
CA THR A 678 -5.62 26.82 -13.54
C THR A 678 -5.43 26.86 -12.05
N ARG A 679 -4.18 26.88 -11.60
CA ARG A 679 -3.83 26.91 -10.19
C ARG A 679 -2.61 27.79 -9.94
N VAL A 680 -2.63 28.52 -8.83
CA VAL A 680 -1.51 29.30 -8.30
C VAL A 680 -1.18 28.75 -6.91
N ASP A 681 0.03 28.23 -6.75
CA ASP A 681 0.51 27.68 -5.47
C ASP A 681 1.62 28.57 -4.91
N GLY A 682 1.57 28.88 -3.62
CA GLY A 682 2.60 29.61 -2.87
C GLY A 682 3.21 28.73 -1.79
N SER A 683 4.54 28.57 -1.76
CA SER A 683 5.23 27.73 -0.75
C SER A 683 6.29 28.52 0.03
N SER A 684 6.40 28.22 1.33
CA SER A 684 7.44 28.81 2.20
C SER A 684 8.86 28.33 1.90
N ARG A 685 9.03 27.27 1.09
CA ARG A 685 10.33 26.65 0.81
C ARG A 685 11.18 27.40 -0.23
N PHE A 686 10.54 28.17 -1.10
CA PHE A 686 11.21 28.84 -2.22
C PHE A 686 11.79 30.20 -1.83
N GLY A 687 12.61 30.74 -2.73
CA GLY A 687 13.24 32.03 -2.56
C GLY A 687 12.23 33.18 -2.52
N GLY A 688 12.63 34.29 -1.91
CA GLY A 688 11.77 35.47 -1.74
C GLY A 688 11.19 36.00 -3.06
N ASN A 689 11.89 35.80 -4.18
CA ASN A 689 11.49 36.27 -5.50
C ASN A 689 10.50 35.32 -6.20
N ASN A 690 10.44 34.03 -5.82
CA ASN A 690 9.75 32.98 -6.59
C ASN A 690 8.82 32.09 -5.74
N LYS A 691 8.22 32.64 -4.68
CA LYS A 691 7.33 31.89 -3.78
C LYS A 691 6.08 31.31 -4.45
N TYR A 692 5.57 31.96 -5.51
CA TYR A 692 4.34 31.57 -6.20
C TYR A 692 4.63 30.96 -7.58
N GLY A 693 4.01 29.82 -7.88
CA GLY A 693 4.05 29.14 -9.18
C GLY A 693 2.67 29.08 -9.83
N PHE A 694 2.62 29.19 -11.17
CA PHE A 694 1.40 29.13 -11.98
C PHE A 694 1.36 27.85 -12.82
N PHE A 695 0.26 27.10 -12.73
CA PHE A 695 0.12 25.75 -13.27
C PHE A 695 -1.18 25.59 -14.07
N PRO A 696 -1.18 25.92 -15.38
CA PRO A 696 -2.34 25.74 -16.25
C PRO A 696 -2.42 24.32 -16.84
N SER A 697 -3.62 23.84 -17.10
CA SER A 697 -3.88 22.63 -17.88
C SER A 697 -5.17 22.73 -18.70
N ALA A 698 -5.18 21.99 -19.81
CA ALA A 698 -6.35 21.83 -20.67
C ALA A 698 -6.44 20.39 -21.17
N GLY A 699 -7.66 19.91 -21.36
CA GLY A 699 -7.96 18.60 -21.89
C GLY A 699 -9.15 18.65 -22.83
N ILE A 700 -9.12 17.82 -23.86
CA ILE A 700 -10.20 17.65 -24.82
C ILE A 700 -10.55 16.17 -24.97
N GLY A 701 -11.83 15.89 -25.16
CA GLY A 701 -12.35 14.55 -25.39
C GLY A 701 -13.38 14.57 -26.50
N TRP A 702 -13.34 13.56 -27.38
CA TRP A 702 -14.29 13.36 -28.46
C TRP A 702 -14.79 11.92 -28.48
N ILE A 703 -16.08 11.73 -28.19
CA ILE A 703 -16.77 10.45 -28.29
C ILE A 703 -17.28 10.30 -29.73
N VAL A 704 -16.42 9.76 -30.59
CA VAL A 704 -16.67 9.55 -32.03
C VAL A 704 -17.86 8.60 -32.24
N SER A 705 -18.04 7.58 -31.38
CA SER A 705 -19.15 6.63 -31.48
C SER A 705 -20.54 7.28 -31.32
N ASN A 706 -20.62 8.47 -30.70
CA ASN A 706 -21.87 9.21 -30.56
C ASN A 706 -22.21 10.06 -31.80
N GLU A 707 -21.33 10.08 -32.81
CA GLU A 707 -21.59 10.77 -34.07
C GLU A 707 -22.62 10.05 -34.94
N SER A 708 -23.41 10.82 -35.68
CA SER A 708 -24.45 10.28 -36.57
C SER A 708 -23.90 9.31 -37.61
N PHE A 709 -22.68 9.53 -38.10
CA PHE A 709 -22.03 8.66 -39.08
C PHE A 709 -21.54 7.32 -38.48
N MET A 710 -21.34 7.23 -37.16
CA MET A 710 -20.91 6.01 -36.49
C MET A 710 -22.07 5.15 -35.98
N LYS A 711 -23.30 5.68 -35.88
CA LYS A 711 -24.46 4.96 -35.32
C LYS A 711 -24.78 3.62 -35.99
N ASN A 712 -24.38 3.44 -37.25
CA ASN A 712 -24.61 2.19 -38.00
C ASN A 712 -23.53 1.12 -37.75
N VAL A 713 -22.43 1.47 -37.08
CA VAL A 713 -21.28 0.58 -36.83
C VAL A 713 -21.49 -0.19 -35.54
N LYS A 714 -22.32 -1.24 -35.60
CA LYS A 714 -22.77 -1.99 -34.41
C LYS A 714 -21.69 -2.77 -33.65
N PHE A 715 -20.51 -2.98 -34.23
CA PHE A 715 -19.43 -3.72 -33.56
C PHE A 715 -18.57 -2.80 -32.65
N ILE A 716 -18.72 -1.48 -32.76
CA ILE A 716 -18.04 -0.49 -31.92
C ILE A 716 -19.07 0.06 -30.93
N ASP A 717 -18.87 -0.20 -29.64
CA ASP A 717 -19.76 0.28 -28.58
C ASP A 717 -19.33 1.68 -28.11
N LEU A 718 -18.02 1.89 -28.05
CA LEU A 718 -17.42 3.17 -27.69
C LEU A 718 -16.16 3.37 -28.51
N LEU A 719 -16.03 4.55 -29.11
CA LEU A 719 -14.76 5.06 -29.59
C LEU A 719 -14.62 6.48 -29.06
N LYS A 720 -13.67 6.67 -28.16
CA LYS A 720 -13.33 7.98 -27.59
C LYS A 720 -11.87 8.28 -27.84
N LEU A 721 -11.63 9.48 -28.37
CA LEU A 721 -10.30 10.07 -28.46
C LEU A 721 -10.18 11.13 -27.37
N HIS A 722 -9.04 11.21 -26.70
CA HIS A 722 -8.78 12.27 -25.74
C HIS A 722 -7.33 12.74 -25.84
N SER A 723 -7.11 13.99 -25.46
CA SER A 723 -5.78 14.57 -25.39
C SER A 723 -5.75 15.63 -24.32
N SER A 724 -4.60 15.76 -23.64
CA SER A 724 -4.40 16.77 -22.62
C SER A 724 -3.00 17.36 -22.67
N PHE A 725 -2.90 18.60 -22.21
CA PHE A 725 -1.65 19.27 -21.96
C PHE A 725 -1.74 20.02 -20.63
N GLY A 726 -0.68 19.95 -19.83
CA GLY A 726 -0.62 20.76 -18.61
C GLY A 726 0.78 20.93 -18.08
N VAL A 727 0.93 21.96 -17.26
CA VAL A 727 2.14 22.25 -16.51
C VAL A 727 1.86 21.94 -15.05
N THR A 728 2.65 21.06 -14.46
CA THR A 728 2.64 20.77 -13.02
C THR A 728 3.97 21.19 -12.41
N GLY A 729 3.97 21.43 -11.10
CA GLY A 729 5.18 21.77 -10.34
C GLY A 729 5.61 20.64 -9.43
N ASN A 730 6.82 20.73 -8.87
CA ASN A 730 7.28 19.93 -7.74
C ASN A 730 7.87 20.85 -6.65
N THR A 731 7.61 20.51 -5.38
CA THR A 731 8.01 21.28 -4.19
C THR A 731 8.94 20.56 -3.25
N ASP A 732 9.31 19.32 -3.59
CA ASP A 732 9.90 18.42 -2.63
C ASP A 732 11.41 18.68 -2.46
N ILE A 733 11.70 19.80 -1.79
CA ILE A 733 13.01 20.22 -1.31
C ILE A 733 12.96 20.40 0.21
N GLY A 734 14.13 20.30 0.85
CA GLY A 734 14.26 20.54 2.27
C GLY A 734 13.74 21.92 2.67
N SER A 735 13.13 22.04 3.85
CA SER A 735 12.70 23.33 4.38
C SER A 735 13.90 24.27 4.49
N TYR A 736 13.66 25.57 4.26
CA TYR A 736 14.68 26.62 4.35
C TYR A 736 15.80 26.55 3.30
N SER A 737 15.66 25.75 2.24
CA SER A 737 16.72 25.56 1.25
C SER A 737 17.11 26.81 0.45
N SER A 738 16.24 27.83 0.40
CA SER A 738 16.54 29.13 -0.20
C SER A 738 17.32 30.09 0.73
N LEU A 739 17.44 29.78 2.02
CA LEU A 739 18.05 30.65 3.03
C LEU A 739 19.52 30.30 3.28
N ALA A 740 20.31 31.29 3.69
CA ALA A 740 21.60 31.04 4.31
C ALA A 740 21.37 30.48 5.71
N LEU A 741 21.99 29.35 6.02
CA LEU A 741 21.88 28.69 7.32
C LEU A 741 23.21 28.77 8.07
N VAL A 742 23.11 28.92 9.39
CA VAL A 742 24.25 28.90 10.30
C VAL A 742 24.13 27.64 11.15
N ASP A 743 25.07 26.71 10.98
CA ASP A 743 25.17 25.54 11.84
C ASP A 743 26.00 25.86 13.07
N SER A 744 25.66 25.20 14.17
CA SER A 744 26.53 25.10 15.33
C SER A 744 27.29 23.78 15.30
N TYR A 745 28.58 23.80 15.60
CA TYR A 745 29.41 22.62 15.76
C TYR A 745 30.32 22.78 16.97
N ASN A 746 30.69 21.66 17.59
CA ASN A 746 31.66 21.67 18.68
C ASN A 746 33.07 21.58 18.09
N THR A 747 33.97 22.44 18.57
CA THR A 747 35.39 22.41 18.23
C THR A 747 36.22 22.60 19.48
N LEU A 748 37.52 22.32 19.38
CA LEU A 748 38.47 22.58 20.45
C LEU A 748 39.17 23.91 20.19
N ILE A 749 38.96 24.89 21.07
CA ILE A 749 39.74 26.13 21.11
C ILE A 749 40.54 26.12 22.41
N ASN A 750 41.87 26.19 22.30
CA ASN A 750 42.81 26.11 23.43
C ASN A 750 42.61 24.86 24.31
N GLY A 751 42.24 23.72 23.71
CA GLY A 751 42.03 22.46 24.42
C GLY A 751 40.66 22.33 25.12
N SER A 752 39.82 23.36 25.07
CA SER A 752 38.46 23.33 25.61
C SER A 752 37.43 23.13 24.51
N LEU A 753 36.44 22.26 24.77
CA LEU A 753 35.30 22.09 23.88
C LEU A 753 34.42 23.33 23.92
N VAL A 754 34.28 24.00 22.78
CA VAL A 754 33.45 25.18 22.62
C VAL A 754 32.48 24.98 21.47
N SER A 755 31.30 25.57 21.60
CA SER A 755 30.33 25.67 20.52
C SER A 755 30.75 26.81 19.59
N ALA A 756 30.99 26.50 18.32
CA ALA A 756 31.27 27.45 17.26
C ALA A 756 30.14 27.47 16.25
N SER A 757 30.02 28.55 15.49
CA SER A 757 29.02 28.69 14.44
C SER A 757 29.69 28.93 13.10
N GLN A 758 29.18 28.30 12.05
CA GLN A 758 29.64 28.50 10.68
C GLN A 758 28.46 28.56 9.71
N ILE A 759 28.61 29.34 8.64
CA ILE A 759 27.67 29.29 7.53
C ILE A 759 27.88 27.95 6.83
N ASN A 760 26.87 27.10 6.79
CA ASN A 760 26.95 25.78 6.15
C ASN A 760 26.33 25.77 4.73
N ARG A 761 25.57 26.82 4.38
CA ARG A 761 24.82 26.91 3.12
C ARG A 761 24.69 28.35 2.63
N LEU A 762 24.83 28.53 1.31
CA LEU A 762 24.59 29.79 0.62
C LEU A 762 23.09 30.02 0.39
N ALA A 763 22.65 31.29 0.49
CA ALA A 763 21.28 31.66 0.12
C ALA A 763 21.08 31.60 -1.40
N ASN A 764 19.87 31.23 -1.82
CA ASN A 764 19.42 31.35 -3.20
C ASN A 764 18.02 32.01 -3.21
N PRO A 765 17.94 33.35 -3.30
CA PRO A 765 16.65 34.06 -3.30
C PRO A 765 15.83 33.83 -4.57
N ASP A 766 16.44 33.27 -5.61
CA ASP A 766 15.83 32.97 -6.91
C ASP A 766 15.39 31.50 -7.03
N LEU A 767 15.64 30.68 -6.01
CA LEU A 767 15.19 29.29 -6.00
C LEU A 767 13.68 29.21 -6.24
N GLN A 768 13.29 28.49 -7.29
CA GLN A 768 11.93 28.40 -7.81
C GLN A 768 11.48 26.95 -8.00
N TRP A 769 10.25 26.77 -8.47
CA TRP A 769 9.62 25.46 -8.66
C TRP A 769 10.27 24.68 -9.81
N GLU A 770 10.48 23.38 -9.61
CA GLU A 770 10.71 22.44 -10.72
C GLU A 770 9.38 22.28 -11.49
N LYS A 771 9.42 22.37 -12.83
CA LYS A 771 8.22 22.35 -13.67
C LYS A 771 8.23 21.16 -14.62
N THR A 772 7.07 20.57 -14.80
CA THR A 772 6.85 19.46 -15.73
C THR A 772 5.79 19.85 -16.75
N ASN A 773 6.18 19.87 -18.03
CA ASN A 773 5.24 19.92 -19.14
C ASN A 773 4.85 18.50 -19.53
N GLN A 774 3.56 18.20 -19.51
CA GLN A 774 3.07 16.89 -19.88
C GLN A 774 2.04 16.99 -21.00
N PHE A 775 2.28 16.24 -22.07
CA PHE A 775 1.36 16.04 -23.17
C PHE A 775 0.89 14.59 -23.21
N ASP A 776 -0.41 14.38 -23.41
CA ASP A 776 -1.06 13.08 -23.48
C ASP A 776 -2.01 12.99 -24.67
N VAL A 777 -2.04 11.84 -25.33
CA VAL A 777 -3.02 11.48 -26.35
C VAL A 777 -3.41 10.02 -26.14
N GLY A 778 -4.71 9.75 -26.02
CA GLY A 778 -5.20 8.40 -25.81
C GLY A 778 -6.50 8.08 -26.54
N ILE A 779 -6.76 6.79 -26.59
CA ILE A 779 -7.91 6.17 -27.24
C ILE A 779 -8.55 5.18 -26.27
N ASN A 780 -9.86 5.32 -26.05
CA ASN A 780 -10.68 4.28 -25.43
C ASN A 780 -11.57 3.66 -26.51
N LEU A 781 -11.44 2.34 -26.69
CA LEU A 781 -12.19 1.58 -27.68
C LEU A 781 -12.86 0.37 -27.01
N ASN A 782 -14.18 0.31 -27.08
CA ASN A 782 -14.96 -0.86 -26.66
C ASN A 782 -15.59 -1.50 -27.90
N LEU A 783 -15.42 -2.82 -28.03
CA LEU A 783 -15.90 -3.60 -29.15
C LEU A 783 -16.78 -4.77 -28.70
N PHE A 784 -17.72 -5.15 -29.56
CA PHE A 784 -18.55 -6.34 -29.45
C PHE A 784 -19.33 -6.42 -28.12
N ASN A 785 -20.13 -5.40 -27.81
CA ASN A 785 -20.84 -5.25 -26.54
C ASN A 785 -19.89 -5.23 -25.33
N SER A 786 -18.81 -4.45 -25.43
CA SER A 786 -17.76 -4.27 -24.42
C SER A 786 -17.07 -5.56 -23.99
N ARG A 787 -17.08 -6.59 -24.85
CA ARG A 787 -16.31 -7.83 -24.63
C ARG A 787 -14.83 -7.62 -24.84
N LEU A 788 -14.42 -6.60 -25.58
CA LEU A 788 -13.03 -6.27 -25.80
C LEU A 788 -12.86 -4.75 -25.63
N ASN A 789 -12.13 -4.36 -24.59
CA ASN A 789 -11.92 -2.96 -24.22
C ASN A 789 -10.44 -2.63 -24.26
N PHE A 790 -10.08 -1.57 -24.96
CA PHE A 790 -8.74 -1.03 -25.06
C PHE A 790 -8.71 0.37 -24.47
N ASP A 791 -7.71 0.63 -23.63
CA ASP A 791 -7.33 1.94 -23.15
C ASP A 791 -5.83 2.10 -23.41
N VAL A 792 -5.51 2.93 -24.41
CA VAL A 792 -4.14 3.13 -24.88
C VAL A 792 -3.83 4.62 -24.84
N SER A 793 -2.77 5.01 -24.14
CA SER A 793 -2.34 6.41 -24.03
C SER A 793 -0.86 6.55 -24.32
N TYR A 794 -0.51 7.48 -25.20
CA TYR A 794 0.86 7.98 -25.38
C TYR A 794 1.09 9.20 -24.50
N TYR A 795 2.26 9.30 -23.88
CA TYR A 795 2.64 10.46 -23.09
C TYR A 795 4.05 10.93 -23.39
N ASN A 796 4.25 12.24 -23.27
CA ASN A 796 5.55 12.89 -23.23
C ASN A 796 5.60 13.84 -22.03
N LYS A 797 6.43 13.50 -21.05
CA LYS A 797 6.64 14.24 -19.80
C LYS A 797 8.05 14.85 -19.84
N TYR A 798 8.13 16.18 -19.86
CA TYR A 798 9.38 16.93 -19.89
C TYR A 798 9.49 17.82 -18.66
N THR A 799 10.41 17.44 -17.76
CA THR A 799 10.71 18.18 -16.53
C THR A 799 11.93 19.06 -16.75
N TYR A 800 11.85 20.33 -16.37
CA TYR A 800 12.90 21.32 -16.51
C TYR A 800 12.97 22.19 -15.24
N ASP A 801 14.01 23.01 -15.15
CA ASP A 801 14.33 23.78 -13.94
C ASP A 801 14.46 22.85 -12.72
N LEU A 802 15.09 21.67 -12.92
CA LEU A 802 15.22 20.66 -11.87
C LEU A 802 15.92 21.25 -10.65
N LEU A 803 15.46 20.85 -9.47
CA LEU A 803 16.07 21.26 -8.22
C LEU A 803 17.31 20.39 -8.01
N LEU A 804 18.51 20.90 -8.30
CA LEU A 804 19.78 20.16 -8.24
C LEU A 804 20.80 20.85 -7.33
N ASP A 805 21.62 20.04 -6.68
CA ASP A 805 22.83 20.52 -6.01
C ASP A 805 23.91 20.84 -7.06
N ARG A 806 23.96 22.10 -7.49
CA ARG A 806 24.99 22.57 -8.42
C ARG A 806 26.34 22.57 -7.71
N PRO A 807 27.35 21.81 -8.19
CA PRO A 807 28.68 21.83 -7.60
C PRO A 807 29.30 23.22 -7.71
N LEU A 808 30.01 23.65 -6.66
CA LEU A 808 30.74 24.91 -6.63
C LEU A 808 32.24 24.66 -6.61
N PRO A 809 33.07 25.59 -7.15
CA PRO A 809 34.51 25.55 -6.93
C PRO A 809 34.82 25.51 -5.43
N TYR A 810 35.66 24.57 -4.99
CA TYR A 810 36.00 24.42 -3.56
C TYR A 810 36.64 25.68 -2.96
N THR A 811 37.19 26.59 -3.78
CA THR A 811 37.70 27.90 -3.36
C THR A 811 36.64 28.80 -2.74
N THR A 812 35.35 28.53 -3.00
CA THR A 812 34.22 29.25 -2.37
C THR A 812 34.02 28.88 -0.90
N GLY A 813 34.62 27.78 -0.42
CA GLY A 813 34.37 27.21 0.91
C GLY A 813 33.10 26.35 1.00
N PHE A 814 32.34 26.22 -0.10
CA PHE A 814 31.12 25.41 -0.19
C PHE A 814 31.28 24.30 -1.22
N LYS A 815 30.53 23.20 -1.05
CA LYS A 815 30.54 22.06 -1.99
C LYS A 815 29.53 22.22 -3.11
N SER A 816 28.34 22.72 -2.79
CA SER A 816 27.24 22.91 -3.72
C SER A 816 26.29 24.00 -3.24
N VAL A 817 25.41 24.45 -4.14
CA VAL A 817 24.22 25.24 -3.83
C VAL A 817 23.03 24.64 -4.59
N ILE A 818 21.87 24.59 -3.96
CA ILE A 818 20.66 24.14 -4.66
C ILE A 818 20.24 25.21 -5.67
N ASP A 819 19.98 24.77 -6.89
CA ASP A 819 19.69 25.64 -8.02
C ASP A 819 18.69 24.98 -8.97
N ASN A 820 18.06 25.78 -9.83
CA ASN A 820 17.12 25.30 -10.84
C ASN A 820 17.86 25.03 -12.17
N ILE A 821 18.45 23.84 -12.31
CA ILE A 821 19.29 23.48 -13.46
C ILE A 821 19.00 22.06 -13.96
N GLY A 822 19.12 21.85 -15.27
CA GLY A 822 18.96 20.55 -15.91
C GLY A 822 17.51 20.20 -16.31
N SER A 823 17.37 19.10 -17.04
CA SER A 823 16.08 18.62 -17.53
C SER A 823 16.07 17.11 -17.81
N VAL A 824 14.90 16.49 -17.65
CA VAL A 824 14.66 15.05 -17.87
C VAL A 824 13.40 14.85 -18.71
N ARG A 825 13.40 13.82 -19.55
CA ARG A 825 12.25 13.42 -20.35
C ARG A 825 11.87 11.96 -20.08
N ASN A 826 10.57 11.71 -19.93
CA ASN A 826 9.96 10.39 -19.98
C ASN A 826 8.97 10.36 -21.15
N THR A 827 9.08 9.35 -22.01
CA THR A 827 8.19 9.19 -23.16
C THR A 827 7.81 7.72 -23.28
N GLY A 828 6.51 7.45 -23.46
CA GLY A 828 6.05 6.09 -23.36
C GLY A 828 4.61 5.85 -23.78
N LEU A 829 4.20 4.60 -23.61
CA LEU A 829 2.87 4.08 -23.90
C LEU A 829 2.31 3.36 -22.67
N ASP A 830 1.11 3.74 -22.26
CA ASP A 830 0.28 2.97 -21.33
C ASP A 830 -0.74 2.17 -22.12
N VAL A 831 -0.84 0.87 -21.85
CA VAL A 831 -1.80 -0.02 -22.51
C VAL A 831 -2.56 -0.80 -21.45
N MET A 832 -3.88 -0.80 -21.55
CA MET A 832 -4.77 -1.68 -20.81
C MET A 832 -5.75 -2.35 -21.77
N ILE A 833 -5.83 -3.67 -21.70
CA ILE A 833 -6.72 -4.51 -22.51
C ILE A 833 -7.55 -5.36 -21.56
N ASN A 834 -8.87 -5.24 -21.64
CA ASN A 834 -9.79 -6.06 -20.85
C ASN A 834 -10.70 -6.84 -21.78
N THR A 835 -10.70 -8.16 -21.64
CA THR A 835 -11.45 -9.08 -22.49
C THR A 835 -12.44 -9.93 -21.68
N VAL A 836 -13.56 -10.28 -22.32
CA VAL A 836 -14.47 -11.33 -21.88
C VAL A 836 -14.39 -12.44 -22.92
N ASN A 837 -13.48 -13.39 -22.71
CA ASN A 837 -13.16 -14.44 -23.68
C ASN A 837 -14.31 -15.43 -23.84
N VAL A 838 -14.93 -15.82 -22.72
CA VAL A 838 -16.10 -16.71 -22.69
C VAL A 838 -17.12 -16.14 -21.70
N GLN A 839 -18.39 -16.18 -22.10
CA GLN A 839 -19.53 -15.79 -21.27
C GLN A 839 -20.68 -16.76 -21.58
N THR A 840 -20.94 -17.68 -20.66
CA THR A 840 -22.11 -18.55 -20.66
C THR A 840 -22.83 -18.41 -19.30
N SER A 841 -23.95 -19.10 -19.11
CA SER A 841 -24.67 -19.11 -17.83
C SER A 841 -23.83 -19.68 -16.68
N ASP A 842 -23.07 -20.75 -16.95
CA ASP A 842 -22.31 -21.47 -15.93
C ASP A 842 -20.82 -21.11 -15.91
N PHE A 843 -20.27 -20.53 -16.98
CA PHE A 843 -18.84 -20.28 -17.10
C PHE A 843 -18.52 -18.89 -17.67
N ARG A 844 -17.63 -18.18 -16.99
CA ARG A 844 -17.11 -16.88 -17.42
C ARG A 844 -15.59 -16.88 -17.36
N TRP A 845 -14.95 -16.39 -18.42
CA TRP A 845 -13.50 -16.16 -18.45
C TRP A 845 -13.20 -14.76 -18.93
N THR A 846 -12.49 -14.00 -18.10
CA THR A 846 -11.98 -12.68 -18.44
C THR A 846 -10.45 -12.64 -18.38
N THR A 847 -9.85 -11.81 -19.23
CA THR A 847 -8.41 -11.51 -19.19
C THR A 847 -8.23 -10.01 -19.09
N SER A 848 -7.30 -9.57 -18.24
CA SER A 848 -6.87 -8.17 -18.13
C SER A 848 -5.36 -8.13 -18.37
N ILE A 849 -4.92 -7.33 -19.33
CA ILE A 849 -3.51 -7.10 -19.64
C ILE A 849 -3.24 -5.64 -19.37
N ASN A 850 -2.26 -5.33 -18.53
CA ASN A 850 -1.73 -3.98 -18.39
C ASN A 850 -0.24 -3.96 -18.73
N MET A 851 0.18 -2.90 -19.40
CA MET A 851 1.55 -2.69 -19.83
C MET A 851 1.91 -1.21 -19.76
N ASN A 852 3.15 -0.93 -19.39
CA ASN A 852 3.76 0.39 -19.49
C ASN A 852 5.12 0.25 -20.17
N TYR A 853 5.26 0.91 -21.31
CA TYR A 853 6.55 1.15 -21.93
C TYR A 853 7.00 2.57 -21.59
N ASN A 854 8.21 2.74 -21.07
CA ASN A 854 8.75 4.06 -20.75
C ASN A 854 10.23 4.16 -21.11
N LYS A 855 10.57 5.19 -21.90
CA LYS A 855 11.95 5.56 -22.17
C LYS A 855 12.29 6.83 -21.39
N ASN A 856 13.28 6.72 -20.51
CA ASN A 856 13.82 7.83 -19.73
C ASN A 856 15.08 8.41 -20.39
N LYS A 857 15.26 9.73 -20.34
CA LYS A 857 16.44 10.42 -20.87
C LYS A 857 16.76 11.69 -20.11
N ILE A 858 18.03 11.86 -19.71
CA ILE A 858 18.58 13.14 -19.25
C ILE A 858 18.80 14.04 -20.47
N CYS A 859 18.20 15.23 -20.46
CA CYS A 859 18.27 16.18 -21.56
C CYS A 859 19.30 17.29 -21.34
N SER A 860 19.57 17.67 -20.08
CA SER A 860 20.65 18.57 -19.67
C SER A 860 20.94 18.41 -18.17
N LEU A 861 22.17 18.69 -17.73
CA LEU A 861 22.60 18.74 -16.33
C LEU A 861 23.06 20.15 -15.88
N GLY A 862 22.93 21.15 -16.74
CA GLY A 862 23.33 22.54 -16.47
C GLY A 862 24.15 23.11 -17.63
N GLU A 863 24.84 24.23 -17.40
CA GLU A 863 25.57 24.95 -18.47
C GLU A 863 26.70 24.13 -19.12
N THR A 864 27.34 23.23 -18.36
CA THR A 864 28.47 22.42 -18.83
C THR A 864 28.08 20.98 -19.16
N ASP A 865 26.86 20.56 -18.80
CA ASP A 865 26.39 19.19 -18.92
C ASP A 865 27.36 18.13 -18.34
N ALA A 866 28.16 18.52 -17.35
CA ALA A 866 29.15 17.63 -16.73
C ALA A 866 28.48 16.42 -16.06
N ASP A 867 29.14 15.25 -16.18
CA ASP A 867 28.68 14.02 -15.54
C ASP A 867 28.59 14.17 -14.02
N ILE A 868 27.51 13.64 -13.44
CA ILE A 868 27.31 13.60 -11.99
C ILE A 868 27.34 12.14 -11.54
N PHE A 869 27.99 11.87 -10.41
CA PHE A 869 28.19 10.53 -9.86
C PHE A 869 27.47 10.40 -8.51
N PRO A 870 26.15 10.14 -8.51
CA PRO A 870 25.32 10.28 -7.31
C PRO A 870 25.32 9.04 -6.39
N GLY A 871 26.04 7.98 -6.76
CA GLY A 871 26.12 6.74 -6.00
C GLY A 871 24.93 5.78 -6.23
N PRO A 872 24.80 4.71 -5.44
CA PRO A 872 25.54 4.44 -4.20
C PRO A 872 27.05 4.37 -4.44
N MET A 873 27.80 4.90 -3.48
CA MET A 873 29.25 4.73 -3.44
C MET A 873 29.55 3.32 -2.97
N PHE A 874 30.35 2.59 -3.74
CA PHE A 874 30.76 1.24 -3.43
C PHE A 874 32.24 1.07 -3.80
N VAL A 875 33.05 0.59 -2.85
CA VAL A 875 34.51 0.45 -2.99
C VAL A 875 35.17 1.74 -3.56
N ASN A 876 34.86 2.88 -2.96
CA ASN A 876 35.34 4.23 -3.33
C ASN A 876 34.95 4.73 -4.75
N THR A 877 34.05 4.05 -5.44
CA THR A 877 33.54 4.46 -6.76
C THR A 877 32.02 4.62 -6.73
N SER A 878 31.49 5.53 -7.55
CA SER A 878 30.03 5.59 -7.75
C SER A 878 29.60 4.46 -8.66
N SER A 879 28.61 3.67 -8.24
CA SER A 879 28.03 2.61 -9.07
C SER A 879 27.06 3.13 -10.13
N THR A 880 26.75 4.43 -10.13
CA THR A 880 25.86 5.06 -11.10
C THR A 880 26.43 6.35 -11.64
N ILE A 881 25.88 6.79 -12.78
CA ILE A 881 26.22 8.04 -13.44
C ILE A 881 24.95 8.72 -13.96
N LEU A 882 24.92 10.05 -13.89
CA LEU A 882 23.99 10.90 -14.63
C LEU A 882 24.76 11.54 -15.77
N ARG A 883 24.37 11.22 -17.00
CA ARG A 883 25.00 11.71 -18.23
C ARG A 883 23.94 12.16 -19.23
N VAL A 884 24.14 13.31 -19.85
CA VAL A 884 23.23 13.80 -20.90
C VAL A 884 23.18 12.80 -22.05
N GLY A 885 21.96 12.46 -22.50
CA GLY A 885 21.74 11.45 -23.53
C GLY A 885 21.25 10.11 -22.98
N GLU A 886 21.53 9.83 -21.71
CA GLU A 886 21.36 8.51 -21.10
C GLU A 886 20.16 8.44 -20.16
N SER A 887 19.76 7.22 -19.79
CA SER A 887 18.71 7.00 -18.80
C SER A 887 19.17 7.41 -17.41
N LEU A 888 18.24 7.87 -16.59
CA LEU A 888 18.38 7.82 -15.14
C LEU A 888 18.59 6.36 -14.70
N GLY A 889 19.40 6.16 -13.65
CA GLY A 889 19.71 4.82 -13.13
C GLY A 889 20.67 3.99 -14.00
N SER A 890 21.47 4.64 -14.85
CA SER A 890 22.57 3.99 -15.58
C SER A 890 23.69 3.57 -14.63
N PHE A 891 24.14 2.31 -14.76
CA PHE A 891 25.23 1.74 -13.99
C PHE A 891 26.58 2.15 -14.57
N TRP A 892 27.53 2.45 -13.68
CA TRP A 892 28.86 2.91 -14.03
C TRP A 892 29.92 1.97 -13.49
N GLY A 893 30.85 1.54 -14.33
CA GLY A 893 31.93 0.65 -13.94
C GLY A 893 32.81 0.25 -15.12
N TYR A 894 33.78 -0.62 -14.90
CA TYR A 894 34.64 -1.12 -15.96
C TYR A 894 33.94 -2.18 -16.80
N LYS A 895 34.34 -2.32 -18.06
CA LYS A 895 33.96 -3.49 -18.85
C LYS A 895 34.85 -4.67 -18.49
N ARG A 896 34.26 -5.79 -18.08
CA ARG A 896 34.99 -7.06 -17.89
C ARG A 896 35.22 -7.71 -19.25
N LEU A 897 36.48 -7.82 -19.65
CA LEU A 897 36.91 -8.36 -20.95
C LEU A 897 37.18 -9.87 -20.89
N GLY A 898 37.21 -10.45 -19.69
CA GLY A 898 37.51 -11.85 -19.44
C GLY A 898 38.42 -12.02 -18.23
N VAL A 899 39.21 -13.08 -18.25
CA VAL A 899 40.25 -13.39 -17.26
C VAL A 899 41.58 -13.50 -18.01
N TRP A 900 42.68 -13.04 -17.40
CA TRP A 900 44.01 -13.16 -18.00
C TRP A 900 44.39 -14.63 -18.16
N THR A 901 44.66 -15.06 -19.39
CA THR A 901 44.99 -16.46 -19.70
C THR A 901 46.50 -16.71 -19.70
N GLU A 902 46.93 -17.98 -19.69
CA GLU A 902 48.36 -18.36 -19.73
C GLU A 902 49.08 -17.75 -20.96
N ASN A 903 48.37 -17.63 -22.09
CA ASN A 903 48.92 -17.05 -23.33
C ASN A 903 49.10 -15.53 -23.25
N GLU A 904 48.52 -14.87 -22.25
CA GLU A 904 48.57 -13.42 -22.03
C GLU A 904 49.37 -13.05 -20.77
N ALA A 905 50.15 -13.99 -20.23
CA ALA A 905 50.86 -13.79 -18.96
C ALA A 905 51.83 -12.59 -19.00
N LEU A 906 52.50 -12.36 -20.13
CA LEU A 906 53.43 -11.23 -20.30
C LEU A 906 52.68 -9.89 -20.36
N GLU A 907 51.51 -9.87 -20.99
CA GLU A 907 50.62 -8.71 -21.07
C GLU A 907 50.01 -8.37 -19.72
N ALA A 908 49.57 -9.39 -18.97
CA ALA A 908 49.07 -9.23 -17.61
C ALA A 908 50.14 -8.59 -16.71
N GLN A 909 51.39 -9.08 -16.77
CA GLN A 909 52.49 -8.54 -15.98
C GLN A 909 52.80 -7.07 -16.29
N LYS A 910 52.68 -6.63 -17.55
CA LYS A 910 52.89 -5.22 -17.94
C LYS A 910 51.94 -4.24 -17.24
N VAL A 911 50.76 -4.71 -16.83
CA VAL A 911 49.76 -3.93 -16.10
C VAL A 911 49.68 -4.31 -14.61
N GLY A 912 50.67 -5.04 -14.10
CA GLY A 912 50.73 -5.47 -12.70
C GLY A 912 49.65 -6.48 -12.32
N GLN A 913 49.24 -7.32 -13.27
CA GLN A 913 48.27 -8.40 -13.09
C GLN A 913 48.92 -9.77 -13.35
N HIS A 914 48.25 -10.83 -12.92
CA HIS A 914 48.67 -12.22 -13.11
C HIS A 914 47.64 -13.03 -13.89
N VAL A 915 48.07 -14.18 -14.39
CA VAL A 915 47.18 -15.19 -14.97
C VAL A 915 46.10 -15.57 -13.95
N GLY A 916 44.84 -15.67 -14.40
CA GLY A 916 43.70 -15.97 -13.55
C GLY A 916 43.03 -14.75 -12.92
N GLU A 917 43.61 -13.55 -13.02
CA GLU A 917 42.97 -12.32 -12.54
C GLU A 917 41.99 -11.70 -13.56
N VAL A 918 41.04 -10.93 -13.06
CA VAL A 918 40.03 -10.26 -13.90
C VAL A 918 40.69 -9.27 -14.86
N LYS A 919 40.41 -9.41 -16.17
CA LYS A 919 40.82 -8.49 -17.22
C LYS A 919 39.73 -7.45 -17.46
N ARG A 920 40.05 -6.17 -17.30
CA ARG A 920 39.10 -5.04 -17.44
C ARG A 920 39.54 -4.04 -18.52
N SER A 921 38.61 -3.20 -18.95
CA SER A 921 38.93 -1.96 -19.69
C SER A 921 39.76 -1.00 -18.83
N ASN A 922 40.49 -0.09 -19.49
CA ASN A 922 41.28 0.94 -18.81
C ASN A 922 40.41 2.07 -18.24
N GLU A 923 39.26 2.31 -18.86
CA GLU A 923 38.31 3.36 -18.47
C GLU A 923 36.98 2.73 -18.10
N MET A 924 36.27 3.41 -17.19
CA MET A 924 34.89 3.06 -16.85
C MET A 924 33.94 3.56 -17.94
N GLU A 925 32.86 2.82 -18.15
CA GLU A 925 31.79 3.14 -19.08
C GLU A 925 30.42 2.80 -18.47
N ILE A 926 29.35 3.07 -19.21
CA ILE A 926 28.01 2.64 -18.81
C ILE A 926 27.90 1.15 -19.10
N ILE A 927 27.61 0.36 -18.06
CA ILE A 927 27.63 -1.12 -18.12
C ILE A 927 26.23 -1.76 -18.00
N GLY A 928 25.18 -0.95 -17.86
CA GLY A 928 23.78 -1.40 -17.77
C GLY A 928 22.87 -0.32 -17.22
N LYS A 929 21.59 -0.64 -16.98
CA LYS A 929 20.63 0.28 -16.33
C LYS A 929 19.64 -0.43 -15.41
N GLY A 930 19.34 0.19 -14.28
CA GLY A 930 18.38 -0.34 -13.29
C GLY A 930 16.91 0.00 -13.57
N LEU A 931 16.60 0.88 -14.53
CA LEU A 931 15.22 1.23 -14.87
C LEU A 931 14.68 0.36 -16.02
N PRO A 932 13.52 -0.31 -15.84
CA PRO A 932 12.95 -1.16 -16.89
C PRO A 932 12.33 -0.35 -18.03
N ASP A 933 12.43 -0.91 -19.24
CA ASP A 933 11.78 -0.34 -20.43
C ASP A 933 10.30 -0.73 -20.52
N LEU A 934 9.97 -1.98 -20.15
CA LEU A 934 8.61 -2.51 -20.22
C LEU A 934 8.27 -3.28 -18.95
N THR A 935 7.13 -2.93 -18.35
CA THR A 935 6.54 -3.60 -17.19
C THR A 935 5.08 -3.91 -17.47
N GLY A 936 4.54 -4.98 -16.87
CA GLY A 936 3.14 -5.30 -17.01
C GLY A 936 2.69 -6.56 -16.25
N SER A 937 1.38 -6.79 -16.31
CA SER A 937 0.74 -7.97 -15.74
C SER A 937 -0.36 -8.51 -16.66
N ILE A 938 -0.56 -9.83 -16.63
CA ILE A 938 -1.64 -10.56 -17.28
C ILE A 938 -2.44 -11.27 -16.19
N ILE A 939 -3.70 -10.89 -16.03
CA ILE A 939 -4.61 -11.42 -15.02
C ILE A 939 -5.72 -12.18 -15.73
N ASN A 940 -5.89 -13.45 -15.40
CA ASN A 940 -7.01 -14.26 -15.85
C ASN A 940 -7.95 -14.53 -14.68
N THR A 941 -9.25 -14.35 -14.88
CA THR A 941 -10.29 -14.73 -13.93
C THR A 941 -11.24 -15.70 -14.60
N PHE A 942 -11.43 -16.86 -13.98
CA PHE A 942 -12.37 -17.89 -14.39
C PHE A 942 -13.44 -18.00 -13.31
N THR A 943 -14.70 -18.01 -13.70
CA THR A 943 -15.83 -18.27 -12.80
C THR A 943 -16.57 -19.46 -13.37
N TYR A 944 -16.77 -20.50 -12.56
CA TYR A 944 -17.57 -21.66 -12.91
C TYR A 944 -18.58 -21.92 -11.80
N LYS A 945 -19.85 -21.58 -12.05
CA LYS A 945 -20.91 -21.58 -11.02
C LYS A 945 -20.45 -20.82 -9.78
N ASN A 946 -20.31 -21.52 -8.66
CA ASN A 946 -19.93 -20.98 -7.36
C ASN A 946 -18.41 -20.92 -7.14
N PHE A 947 -17.60 -21.41 -8.08
CA PHE A 947 -16.13 -21.36 -8.02
C PHE A 947 -15.58 -20.14 -8.76
N ASP A 948 -14.56 -19.51 -8.19
CA ASP A 948 -13.77 -18.47 -8.84
C ASP A 948 -12.27 -18.79 -8.78
N LEU A 949 -11.57 -18.71 -9.90
CA LEU A 949 -10.12 -18.90 -10.01
C LEU A 949 -9.48 -17.64 -10.60
N THR A 950 -8.51 -17.06 -9.91
CA THR A 950 -7.69 -15.95 -10.43
C THR A 950 -6.24 -16.41 -10.61
N VAL A 951 -5.64 -16.07 -11.73
CA VAL A 951 -4.20 -16.25 -12.03
C VAL A 951 -3.61 -14.92 -12.47
N ASP A 952 -2.59 -14.43 -11.76
CA ASP A 952 -1.89 -13.17 -12.01
C ASP A 952 -0.41 -13.44 -12.33
N LEU A 953 0.01 -13.05 -13.53
CA LEU A 953 1.38 -13.16 -14.03
C LEU A 953 1.96 -11.76 -14.25
N GLN A 954 3.11 -11.46 -13.66
CA GLN A 954 3.86 -10.22 -13.88
C GLN A 954 5.07 -10.45 -14.76
N PHE A 955 5.34 -9.55 -15.68
CA PHE A 955 6.55 -9.55 -16.50
C PHE A 955 7.25 -8.18 -16.46
N VAL A 956 8.59 -8.22 -16.52
CA VAL A 956 9.46 -7.05 -16.60
C VAL A 956 10.60 -7.36 -17.57
N THR A 957 10.93 -6.42 -18.45
CA THR A 957 12.02 -6.58 -19.42
C THR A 957 12.73 -5.26 -19.75
N GLY A 958 13.95 -5.38 -20.29
CA GLY A 958 14.83 -4.24 -20.61
C GLY A 958 15.40 -3.60 -19.35
N VAL A 959 15.79 -4.42 -18.37
CA VAL A 959 16.32 -4.00 -17.07
C VAL A 959 17.50 -4.86 -16.69
N ASP A 960 18.51 -4.26 -16.07
CA ASP A 960 19.68 -4.96 -15.54
C ASP A 960 19.70 -4.91 -14.01
N VAL A 961 20.37 -5.89 -13.40
CA VAL A 961 20.65 -5.93 -11.96
C VAL A 961 22.14 -5.86 -11.72
N PHE A 962 22.56 -4.96 -10.85
CA PHE A 962 23.93 -4.84 -10.38
C PHE A 962 24.12 -5.63 -9.08
N GLN A 963 24.72 -6.81 -9.19
CA GLN A 963 24.92 -7.78 -8.11
C GLN A 963 26.15 -7.44 -7.27
N HIS A 964 26.12 -6.31 -6.54
CA HIS A 964 27.23 -5.88 -5.67
C HIS A 964 27.68 -6.98 -4.69
N PHE A 965 26.82 -7.91 -4.29
CA PHE A 965 27.21 -9.01 -3.41
C PHE A 965 28.37 -9.86 -3.98
N LYS A 966 28.56 -9.91 -5.31
CA LYS A 966 29.72 -10.59 -5.95
C LYS A 966 31.07 -10.04 -5.50
N HIS A 967 31.13 -8.80 -5.03
CA HIS A 967 32.29 -8.25 -4.34
C HIS A 967 32.74 -9.16 -3.19
N SER A 968 31.80 -9.54 -2.32
CA SER A 968 32.11 -10.38 -1.17
C SER A 968 32.10 -11.86 -1.51
N THR A 969 31.19 -12.29 -2.37
CA THR A 969 30.89 -13.72 -2.60
C THR A 969 31.62 -14.35 -3.78
N GLU A 970 32.41 -13.58 -4.55
CA GLU A 970 33.27 -14.09 -5.62
C GLU A 970 34.70 -13.51 -5.49
N ASP A 971 34.85 -12.19 -5.53
CA ASP A 971 36.18 -11.54 -5.63
C ASP A 971 37.03 -11.59 -4.35
N ARG A 972 36.41 -11.93 -3.21
CA ARG A 972 37.00 -11.89 -1.86
C ARG A 972 37.06 -13.25 -1.17
N PHE A 973 37.10 -14.33 -1.96
CA PHE A 973 37.21 -15.69 -1.44
C PHE A 973 38.30 -15.82 -0.35
N GLY A 974 37.95 -16.50 0.75
CA GLY A 974 38.79 -16.67 1.93
C GLY A 974 38.53 -15.67 3.06
N LEU A 975 38.07 -14.45 2.76
CA LEU A 975 37.63 -13.50 3.79
C LEU A 975 36.20 -13.80 4.27
N ALA A 976 35.36 -14.31 3.38
CA ALA A 976 33.97 -14.69 3.63
C ALA A 976 33.69 -16.03 2.94
N ASN A 977 32.57 -16.66 3.27
CA ASN A 977 31.97 -17.66 2.40
C ASN A 977 31.48 -16.99 1.09
N GLY A 978 31.29 -17.79 0.04
CA GLY A 978 30.95 -17.28 -1.28
C GLY A 978 30.01 -18.18 -2.05
N LEU A 979 29.70 -17.76 -3.27
CA LEU A 979 28.85 -18.50 -4.19
C LEU A 979 29.58 -19.76 -4.66
N SER A 980 28.80 -20.81 -4.95
CA SER A 980 29.32 -22.05 -5.52
C SER A 980 30.04 -21.84 -6.87
N SER A 981 29.74 -20.75 -7.59
CA SER A 981 30.42 -20.34 -8.82
C SER A 981 31.94 -20.20 -8.66
N ILE A 982 32.44 -19.91 -7.46
CA ILE A 982 33.88 -19.89 -7.18
C ILE A 982 34.53 -21.24 -7.50
N LEU A 983 33.87 -22.35 -7.16
CA LEU A 983 34.46 -23.67 -7.36
C LEU A 983 34.14 -24.24 -8.75
N TYR A 984 32.91 -24.03 -9.22
CA TYR A 984 32.42 -24.69 -10.43
C TYR A 984 32.62 -23.89 -11.73
N ASP A 985 32.66 -22.56 -11.64
CA ASP A 985 32.71 -21.68 -12.81
C ASP A 985 34.02 -20.87 -12.91
N ALA A 986 34.88 -20.91 -11.90
CA ALA A 986 36.14 -20.18 -11.89
C ALA A 986 37.06 -20.57 -13.06
N TRP A 987 37.87 -19.60 -13.47
CA TRP A 987 38.85 -19.80 -14.52
C TRP A 987 39.88 -20.85 -14.11
N SER A 988 40.15 -21.77 -15.03
CA SER A 988 41.25 -22.71 -14.95
C SER A 988 41.74 -23.02 -16.37
N PRO A 989 42.89 -23.69 -16.54
CA PRO A 989 43.33 -24.16 -17.85
C PRO A 989 42.32 -25.09 -18.56
N LEU A 990 41.41 -25.71 -17.80
CA LEU A 990 40.33 -26.56 -18.32
C LEU A 990 39.02 -25.79 -18.54
N ASN A 991 38.88 -24.59 -17.96
CA ASN A 991 37.72 -23.72 -18.06
C ASN A 991 38.15 -22.28 -18.41
N THR A 992 38.46 -22.03 -19.68
CA THR A 992 39.00 -20.75 -20.14
C THR A 992 37.93 -19.74 -20.58
N ASN A 993 36.69 -20.18 -20.80
CA ASN A 993 35.58 -19.37 -21.29
C ASN A 993 34.65 -18.92 -20.16
N THR A 994 35.21 -18.24 -19.15
CA THR A 994 34.46 -17.75 -17.98
C THR A 994 34.85 -16.32 -17.59
N PHE A 995 33.92 -15.62 -16.95
CA PHE A 995 34.14 -14.31 -16.35
C PHE A 995 34.45 -14.38 -14.84
N VAL A 996 34.34 -15.57 -14.23
CA VAL A 996 34.70 -15.80 -12.83
C VAL A 996 36.23 -15.97 -12.77
N PRO A 997 36.96 -15.15 -11.99
CA PRO A 997 38.41 -15.25 -11.91
C PRO A 997 38.85 -16.59 -11.32
N ALA A 998 40.13 -16.92 -11.48
CA ALA A 998 40.72 -18.07 -10.83
C ALA A 998 40.58 -17.94 -9.30
N ILE A 999 40.38 -19.07 -8.62
CA ILE A 999 40.25 -19.07 -7.16
C ILE A 999 41.53 -18.54 -6.54
N ARG A 1000 41.41 -17.47 -5.76
CA ARG A 1000 42.51 -16.80 -5.07
C ARG A 1000 42.14 -16.52 -3.63
N TYR A 1001 43.01 -16.92 -2.71
CA TYR A 1001 42.84 -16.63 -1.29
C TYR A 1001 43.18 -15.16 -1.00
N ALA A 1002 42.15 -14.33 -0.98
CA ALA A 1002 42.27 -12.89 -0.78
C ALA A 1002 43.07 -12.48 0.46
N PRO A 1003 43.03 -13.23 1.58
CA PRO A 1003 43.83 -12.88 2.73
C PRO A 1003 45.34 -12.83 2.45
N SER A 1004 45.91 -13.80 1.74
CA SER A 1004 47.36 -13.84 1.54
C SER A 1004 47.81 -13.22 0.22
N PHE A 1005 46.95 -13.23 -0.79
CA PHE A 1005 47.31 -12.88 -2.18
C PHE A 1005 46.53 -11.67 -2.72
N GLY A 1006 45.84 -10.94 -1.85
CA GLY A 1006 45.11 -9.72 -2.19
C GLY A 1006 43.77 -9.97 -2.89
N GLN A 1007 42.97 -8.92 -3.00
CA GLN A 1007 41.68 -8.93 -3.71
C GLN A 1007 41.72 -7.95 -4.88
N ASN A 1008 40.96 -8.22 -5.93
CA ASN A 1008 40.87 -7.38 -7.13
C ASN A 1008 39.39 -7.18 -7.46
N SER A 1009 38.76 -6.33 -6.66
CA SER A 1009 37.32 -6.12 -6.70
C SER A 1009 36.99 -4.67 -7.02
N HIS A 1010 36.46 -4.47 -8.22
CA HIS A 1010 36.02 -3.19 -8.75
C HIS A 1010 34.67 -3.37 -9.44
N ALA A 1011 33.81 -2.36 -9.34
CA ALA A 1011 32.56 -2.29 -10.08
C ALA A 1011 32.81 -2.52 -11.57
N ASP A 1012 32.28 -3.63 -12.10
CA ASP A 1012 32.46 -3.99 -13.51
C ASP A 1012 31.27 -4.78 -14.08
N SER A 1013 31.22 -4.90 -15.40
CA SER A 1013 30.11 -5.55 -16.12
C SER A 1013 29.92 -7.04 -15.80
N GLY A 1014 30.89 -7.72 -15.16
CA GLY A 1014 30.73 -9.11 -14.70
C GLY A 1014 29.85 -9.24 -13.46
N TRP A 1015 29.57 -8.13 -12.77
CA TRP A 1015 28.60 -8.06 -11.69
C TRP A 1015 27.20 -7.67 -12.16
N VAL A 1016 27.03 -7.33 -13.45
CA VAL A 1016 25.75 -6.95 -14.04
C VAL A 1016 25.16 -8.15 -14.77
N CYS A 1017 23.86 -8.39 -14.60
CA CYS A 1017 23.13 -9.41 -15.35
C CYS A 1017 21.77 -8.87 -15.82
N ASP A 1018 21.18 -9.55 -16.80
CA ASP A 1018 19.78 -9.31 -17.21
C ASP A 1018 18.85 -9.53 -16.01
N GLY A 1019 18.14 -8.47 -15.64
CA GLY A 1019 17.16 -8.43 -14.57
C GLY A 1019 15.74 -8.75 -15.04
N SER A 1020 15.53 -9.09 -16.31
CA SER A 1020 14.22 -9.46 -16.85
C SER A 1020 13.67 -10.71 -16.14
N TYR A 1021 12.37 -10.70 -15.84
CA TYR A 1021 11.72 -11.81 -15.15
C TYR A 1021 10.25 -11.99 -15.50
N LEU A 1022 9.76 -13.22 -15.28
CA LEU A 1022 8.35 -13.58 -15.26
C LEU A 1022 8.02 -14.16 -13.87
N ARG A 1023 7.03 -13.58 -13.19
CA ARG A 1023 6.60 -14.02 -11.85
C ARG A 1023 5.14 -14.42 -11.85
N GLY A 1024 4.83 -15.53 -11.19
CA GLY A 1024 3.48 -15.87 -10.77
C GLY A 1024 3.12 -15.12 -9.49
N ASN A 1025 2.48 -13.96 -9.61
CA ASN A 1025 2.12 -13.10 -8.47
C ASN A 1025 1.09 -13.77 -7.57
N LEU A 1026 0.03 -14.34 -8.15
CA LEU A 1026 -1.06 -14.97 -7.41
C LEU A 1026 -1.72 -16.09 -8.23
N ILE A 1027 -2.00 -17.21 -7.58
CA ILE A 1027 -3.04 -18.14 -8.00
C ILE A 1027 -4.01 -18.33 -6.82
N GLN A 1028 -5.31 -18.10 -7.03
CA GLN A 1028 -6.30 -18.21 -5.95
C GLN A 1028 -7.57 -18.88 -6.45
N LEU A 1029 -8.04 -19.88 -5.72
CA LEU A 1029 -9.34 -20.52 -5.88
C LEU A 1029 -10.26 -20.12 -4.73
N GLY A 1030 -11.46 -19.66 -5.05
CA GLY A 1030 -12.53 -19.37 -4.11
C GLY A 1030 -13.79 -20.16 -4.40
N TYR A 1031 -14.61 -20.29 -3.36
CA TYR A 1031 -15.94 -20.89 -3.44
C TYR A 1031 -16.93 -20.05 -2.63
N VAL A 1032 -18.00 -19.62 -3.29
CA VAL A 1032 -19.10 -18.87 -2.68
C VAL A 1032 -20.23 -19.84 -2.37
N PHE A 1033 -20.64 -19.91 -1.10
CA PHE A 1033 -21.73 -20.79 -0.70
C PHE A 1033 -23.08 -20.29 -1.19
N ASP A 1034 -23.97 -21.23 -1.51
CA ASP A 1034 -25.33 -20.93 -1.96
C ASP A 1034 -26.09 -20.14 -0.89
N SER A 1035 -26.66 -19.00 -1.30
CA SER A 1035 -27.40 -18.10 -0.42
C SER A 1035 -28.59 -18.78 0.29
N SER A 1036 -29.20 -19.80 -0.32
CA SER A 1036 -30.31 -20.55 0.28
C SER A 1036 -29.87 -21.39 1.48
N LEU A 1037 -28.61 -21.82 1.51
CA LEU A 1037 -28.02 -22.55 2.64
C LEU A 1037 -27.55 -21.58 3.72
N THR A 1038 -26.87 -20.50 3.33
CA THR A 1038 -26.31 -19.53 4.30
C THR A 1038 -27.42 -18.76 5.03
N LYS A 1039 -28.51 -18.40 4.36
CA LYS A 1039 -29.65 -17.71 4.98
C LYS A 1039 -30.29 -18.53 6.11
N LYS A 1040 -30.34 -19.87 5.99
CA LYS A 1040 -30.84 -20.75 7.07
C LYS A 1040 -29.98 -20.67 8.34
N MET A 1041 -28.73 -20.24 8.22
CA MET A 1041 -27.78 -20.04 9.32
C MET A 1041 -27.75 -18.58 9.81
N GLY A 1042 -28.60 -17.70 9.28
CA GLY A 1042 -28.56 -16.26 9.57
C GLY A 1042 -27.38 -15.53 8.93
N VAL A 1043 -26.79 -16.10 7.86
CA VAL A 1043 -25.63 -15.53 7.15
C VAL A 1043 -26.06 -15.04 5.77
N GLY A 1044 -25.83 -13.76 5.48
CA GLY A 1044 -26.13 -13.13 4.19
C GLY A 1044 -25.25 -13.64 3.06
N SER A 1045 -23.94 -13.73 3.27
CA SER A 1045 -22.99 -14.29 2.30
C SER A 1045 -21.81 -14.98 2.99
N PHE A 1046 -21.35 -16.09 2.43
CA PHE A 1046 -20.17 -16.80 2.90
C PHE A 1046 -19.29 -17.25 1.73
N ARG A 1047 -18.01 -16.87 1.76
CA ARG A 1047 -16.99 -17.29 0.80
C ARG A 1047 -15.78 -17.83 1.55
N VAL A 1048 -15.21 -18.90 1.03
CA VAL A 1048 -13.89 -19.42 1.43
C VAL A 1048 -12.95 -19.39 0.25
N PHE A 1049 -11.67 -19.17 0.50
CA PHE A 1049 -10.66 -19.16 -0.55
C PHE A 1049 -9.32 -19.69 -0.08
N ALA A 1050 -8.55 -20.21 -1.02
CA ALA A 1050 -7.18 -20.62 -0.83
C ALA A 1050 -6.34 -20.18 -2.04
N GLY A 1051 -5.12 -19.71 -1.79
CA GLY A 1051 -4.25 -19.23 -2.84
C GLY A 1051 -2.77 -19.27 -2.47
N VAL A 1052 -1.94 -19.06 -3.49
CA VAL A 1052 -0.49 -18.97 -3.36
C VAL A 1052 0.00 -17.70 -4.04
N SER A 1053 0.69 -16.86 -3.29
CA SER A 1053 1.39 -15.68 -3.79
C SER A 1053 2.87 -15.98 -4.01
N ASN A 1054 3.47 -15.37 -5.05
CA ASN A 1054 4.84 -15.65 -5.50
C ASN A 1054 5.07 -17.15 -5.80
N PHE A 1055 4.13 -17.76 -6.53
CA PHE A 1055 4.10 -19.21 -6.74
C PHE A 1055 5.20 -19.72 -7.68
N PHE A 1056 5.73 -18.87 -8.57
CA PHE A 1056 7.00 -19.11 -9.28
C PHE A 1056 7.71 -17.80 -9.64
N LEU A 1057 9.01 -17.90 -9.96
CA LEU A 1057 9.84 -16.82 -10.49
C LEU A 1057 10.80 -17.41 -11.54
N LEU A 1058 10.78 -16.87 -12.76
CA LEU A 1058 11.74 -17.17 -13.82
C LEU A 1058 12.61 -15.93 -14.04
N THR A 1059 13.93 -16.11 -14.03
CA THR A 1059 14.92 -15.05 -14.19
C THR A 1059 16.03 -15.50 -15.15
N SER A 1060 16.94 -14.59 -15.49
CA SER A 1060 18.21 -14.99 -16.10
C SER A 1060 18.93 -16.04 -15.25
N LYS A 1061 19.67 -16.94 -15.93
CA LYS A 1061 20.57 -17.91 -15.31
C LYS A 1061 21.76 -17.25 -14.60
N ASP A 1062 22.13 -16.04 -15.04
CA ASP A 1062 23.28 -15.29 -14.52
C ASP A 1062 22.91 -14.46 -13.26
N PHE A 1063 21.63 -14.48 -12.88
CA PHE A 1063 21.13 -13.89 -11.64
C PHE A 1063 21.28 -14.87 -10.47
N ALA A 1064 22.12 -14.50 -9.50
CA ALA A 1064 22.52 -15.33 -8.35
C ALA A 1064 21.88 -14.89 -7.02
N GLY A 1065 21.06 -13.85 -7.01
CA GLY A 1065 20.37 -13.33 -5.81
C GLY A 1065 19.08 -14.07 -5.46
N TYR A 1066 18.30 -13.50 -4.53
CA TYR A 1066 17.00 -14.06 -4.14
C TYR A 1066 15.88 -13.66 -5.11
N ASP A 1067 15.83 -12.38 -5.48
CA ASP A 1067 14.78 -11.80 -6.32
C ASP A 1067 15.30 -10.58 -7.12
N PRO A 1068 15.11 -10.51 -8.45
CA PRO A 1068 15.70 -9.47 -9.29
C PRO A 1068 14.99 -8.09 -9.15
N GLU A 1069 13.82 -8.03 -8.50
CA GLU A 1069 13.11 -6.78 -8.21
C GLU A 1069 13.44 -6.33 -6.78
N SER A 1070 14.66 -5.85 -6.55
CA SER A 1070 15.15 -5.53 -5.21
C SER A 1070 16.13 -4.37 -5.18
N THR A 1071 16.36 -3.81 -4.00
CA THR A 1071 17.54 -2.99 -3.72
C THR A 1071 17.90 -3.11 -2.25
N SER A 1072 19.21 -3.09 -1.95
CA SER A 1072 19.73 -2.99 -0.60
C SER A 1072 20.09 -1.55 -0.20
N TYR A 1073 19.73 -0.58 -1.03
CA TYR A 1073 20.09 0.83 -0.88
C TYR A 1073 18.82 1.70 -0.80
N ASP A 1074 17.86 1.32 0.02
CA ASP A 1074 16.53 1.97 0.12
C ASP A 1074 16.60 3.47 0.46
N GLY A 1075 17.73 3.95 1.01
CA GLY A 1075 18.01 5.38 1.25
C GLY A 1075 18.70 6.12 0.10
N ASN A 1076 19.14 5.44 -0.96
CA ASN A 1076 19.73 6.06 -2.14
C ASN A 1076 18.75 5.95 -3.32
N LYS A 1077 18.31 7.11 -3.83
CA LYS A 1077 17.35 7.21 -4.95
C LYS A 1077 17.78 6.45 -6.21
N TRP A 1078 19.09 6.28 -6.40
CA TRP A 1078 19.75 5.63 -7.54
C TRP A 1078 20.13 4.18 -7.28
N GLY A 1079 19.74 3.62 -6.13
CA GLY A 1079 20.03 2.24 -5.74
C GLY A 1079 19.12 1.19 -6.36
N GLN A 1080 18.12 1.54 -7.17
CA GLN A 1080 17.16 0.59 -7.74
C GLN A 1080 17.89 -0.50 -8.56
N ASN A 1081 17.56 -1.77 -8.31
CA ASN A 1081 18.18 -2.95 -8.93
C ASN A 1081 19.69 -3.04 -8.71
N ILE A 1082 20.20 -2.44 -7.63
CA ILE A 1082 21.55 -2.65 -7.11
C ILE A 1082 21.42 -3.37 -5.76
N SER A 1083 22.01 -4.56 -5.66
CA SER A 1083 21.85 -5.45 -4.49
C SER A 1083 23.18 -5.89 -3.90
N PHE A 1084 23.43 -5.51 -2.66
CA PHE A 1084 24.52 -5.93 -1.77
C PHE A 1084 23.93 -6.71 -0.59
N PHE A 1085 23.16 -7.77 -0.88
CA PHE A 1085 22.33 -8.55 0.05
C PHE A 1085 20.97 -7.88 0.37
N GLU A 1086 19.90 -8.48 -0.16
CA GLU A 1086 18.51 -8.07 0.02
C GLU A 1086 17.78 -8.92 1.07
N TYR A 1087 16.62 -8.43 1.53
CA TYR A 1087 15.73 -9.27 2.33
C TYR A 1087 14.92 -10.18 1.38
N PRO A 1088 14.94 -11.51 1.56
CA PRO A 1088 14.26 -12.44 0.66
C PRO A 1088 12.73 -12.27 0.62
N LYS A 1089 12.13 -12.42 -0.56
CA LYS A 1089 10.65 -12.44 -0.71
C LYS A 1089 10.09 -13.84 -0.44
N PRO A 1090 9.08 -13.98 0.45
CA PRO A 1090 8.47 -15.28 0.72
C PRO A 1090 7.55 -15.73 -0.42
N ARG A 1091 7.46 -17.05 -0.61
CA ARG A 1091 6.26 -17.68 -1.18
C ARG A 1091 5.23 -17.83 -0.08
N THR A 1092 4.00 -17.42 -0.32
CA THR A 1092 2.97 -17.35 0.73
C THR A 1092 1.75 -18.15 0.34
N TYR A 1093 1.36 -19.10 1.18
CA TYR A 1093 0.13 -19.89 1.05
C TYR A 1093 -0.92 -19.28 1.98
N THR A 1094 -2.08 -18.91 1.44
CA THR A 1094 -3.14 -18.24 2.21
C THR A 1094 -4.43 -19.04 2.14
N VAL A 1095 -5.09 -19.17 3.28
CA VAL A 1095 -6.48 -19.61 3.38
C VAL A 1095 -7.26 -18.51 4.08
N GLY A 1096 -8.42 -18.17 3.55
CA GLY A 1096 -9.25 -17.14 4.14
C GLY A 1096 -10.73 -17.36 3.92
N LEU A 1097 -11.50 -16.51 4.58
CA LEU A 1097 -12.95 -16.50 4.52
C LEU A 1097 -13.48 -15.08 4.61
N ASN A 1098 -14.63 -14.87 3.98
CA ASN A 1098 -15.40 -13.63 4.00
C ASN A 1098 -16.83 -13.99 4.42
N VAL A 1099 -17.32 -13.39 5.49
CA VAL A 1099 -18.67 -13.63 6.02
C VAL A 1099 -19.38 -12.30 6.16
N SER A 1100 -20.62 -12.21 5.69
CA SER A 1100 -21.50 -11.06 5.91
C SER A 1100 -22.82 -11.54 6.51
N PHE A 1101 -23.33 -10.79 7.49
CA PHE A 1101 -24.58 -11.01 8.20
C PHE A 1101 -25.60 -9.94 7.85
#